data_AF-A0A177ULW2-F1
#
_entry.id   AF-A0A177ULW2-F1
#
_cell.length_a   1.000
_cell.length_b   1.000
_cell.length_c   1.000
_cell.angle_alpha   90.00
_cell.angle_beta   90.00
_cell.angle_gamma   90.00
#
_symmetry.space_group_name_H-M   'P 1'
#
loop_
_entity.id
_entity.type
_entity.pdbx_description
1 polymer ?
#
loop_
_entity_poly.entity_id
_entity_poly.type
_entity_poly.pdbx_seq_one_letter_code
_entity_poly.pdbx_strand_id
1 'polypeptide(L)'
;MFISQGKVGDTSAPWHPANTKRRTHLLSWVAAAVFTLTSLSLLLILIDVLPAESQPALLSNTLCSVTTPFAIVFANFTPVGFLRSQLFGQPIPDPRSNAGPASLWSASGIGCHSPLGKTQRRTLWRLPEERLRDADHHLPDLLTATLDQLQQGLDQGHFTSVHLVKAYLARIDEVNRQGPELNAVIETAPRDYLLAEAARRDDERARGLKRGYLHGIPILVKDNFATNASMFMNTTAGSYALLGAISPRNARIITDAVDRGGAIILGKTNMSVWAQFHGFMDAQGWSPRGGYTTSAYYPGGNTCGSSSGSAVAASIGLAGATLGTETDGSIVCPASSNALVGFKPTVGLVSRAGAIPVSSTQDSPGPIVQTVADAARVLTDVATLGGYDGRDEATRHRPRHARRGVDYVHAIQRRGGIRALQGVRIGVLADEYLNATLGEFDPAVLPLYQAAIQTLRQAGAVIVDAVIPTTTDWFKLADDAEHAVAATEFKVGLNAYLAELEHIPSAVFDMAGLVYFEAVSNSKLERGNRTEQGRIDLGHQEGALQTRMWAPGQVGTKLNETYERGLNTTRMLSSGIDAALREHHVQALVAPTDTFFLSLAAVGRHPAVSVPMGFMAENTTSQEGVFPPWPFPHAPAGLCFVAEHWAEEKLLAFAYAFEHATGHIRRARKPFDAAIPKTQLRDVM
;
A
#
# COMPACT_ATOMS: atom_id res chain seq x y z
N MET A 1 48.17 32.33 -17.88
CA MET A 1 48.98 33.34 -18.59
C MET A 1 49.53 32.67 -19.84
N PHE A 2 49.09 33.13 -21.03
CA PHE A 2 49.49 32.82 -22.43
C PHE A 2 49.43 31.34 -22.92
N ILE A 3 48.64 30.87 -23.90
CA ILE A 3 48.14 31.30 -25.25
C ILE A 3 49.07 30.95 -26.45
N SER A 4 48.60 29.99 -27.27
CA SER A 4 48.70 29.84 -28.77
C SER A 4 50.06 29.53 -29.41
N GLN A 5 50.26 28.91 -30.59
CA GLN A 5 49.50 28.45 -31.79
C GLN A 5 50.23 27.16 -32.29
N GLY A 6 49.64 26.13 -32.91
CA GLY A 6 48.93 26.09 -34.20
C GLY A 6 49.85 25.56 -35.32
N LYS A 7 49.56 24.37 -35.89
CA LYS A 7 49.94 24.01 -37.28
C LYS A 7 49.08 22.86 -37.82
N VAL A 8 48.51 23.13 -38.99
CA VAL A 8 47.69 22.25 -39.84
C VAL A 8 48.61 21.40 -40.71
N GLY A 9 48.23 20.14 -40.92
CA GLY A 9 48.79 19.24 -41.93
C GLY A 9 47.77 18.17 -42.27
N ASP A 10 47.12 18.34 -43.42
CA ASP A 10 46.17 17.41 -44.05
C ASP A 10 46.95 16.45 -44.96
N THR A 11 46.63 15.15 -44.93
CA THR A 11 46.18 14.37 -46.10
C THR A 11 46.24 12.85 -45.90
N SER A 12 45.07 12.24 -46.12
CA SER A 12 44.81 10.96 -46.80
C SER A 12 44.99 9.61 -46.07
N ALA A 13 43.85 8.98 -45.76
CA ALA A 13 43.66 7.52 -45.65
C ALA A 13 42.28 7.13 -46.26
N PRO A 14 42.10 5.90 -46.78
CA PRO A 14 41.21 5.62 -47.92
C PRO A 14 39.73 5.36 -47.58
N TRP A 15 38.89 5.65 -48.58
CA TRP A 15 37.44 5.48 -48.62
C TRP A 15 37.02 3.99 -48.69
N HIS A 16 36.23 3.52 -47.71
CA HIS A 16 35.58 2.20 -47.74
C HIS A 16 34.10 2.32 -48.19
N PRO A 17 33.59 1.48 -49.11
CA PRO A 17 32.24 1.58 -49.65
C PRO A 17 31.22 0.84 -48.77
N ALA A 18 30.84 1.45 -47.64
CA ALA A 18 29.76 0.94 -46.79
C ALA A 18 28.59 1.93 -46.59
N ASN A 19 28.75 3.19 -47.02
CA ASN A 19 27.77 4.27 -46.74
C ASN A 19 26.85 4.65 -47.90
N THR A 20 27.07 4.12 -49.12
CA THR A 20 26.21 4.41 -50.29
C THR A 20 24.96 3.53 -50.36
N LYS A 21 24.96 2.31 -49.78
CA LYS A 21 23.76 1.44 -49.73
C LYS A 21 22.73 1.88 -48.68
N ARG A 22 23.14 2.41 -47.53
CA ARG A 22 22.19 2.89 -46.50
C ARG A 22 21.47 4.19 -46.88
N ARG A 23 22.13 5.10 -47.61
CA ARG A 23 21.52 6.35 -48.08
C ARG A 23 20.53 6.14 -49.23
N THR A 24 20.81 5.21 -50.15
CA THR A 24 19.87 4.86 -51.25
C THR A 24 18.62 4.14 -50.75
N HIS A 25 18.74 3.30 -49.70
CA HIS A 25 17.56 2.73 -49.04
C HIS A 25 16.75 3.80 -48.30
N LEU A 26 17.36 4.68 -47.51
CA LEU A 26 16.61 5.71 -46.78
C LEU A 26 15.89 6.69 -47.73
N LEU A 27 16.52 7.08 -48.84
CA LEU A 27 15.91 7.95 -49.86
C LEU A 27 14.76 7.28 -50.60
N SER A 28 14.82 5.97 -50.85
CA SER A 28 13.71 5.23 -51.47
C SER A 28 12.53 5.03 -50.51
N TRP A 29 12.78 4.83 -49.20
CA TRP A 29 11.73 4.79 -48.18
C TRP A 29 11.05 6.14 -47.97
N VAL A 30 11.81 7.24 -47.97
CA VAL A 30 11.26 8.60 -47.87
C VAL A 30 10.48 8.97 -49.14
N ALA A 31 11.00 8.64 -50.32
CA ALA A 31 10.28 8.87 -51.59
C ALA A 31 8.96 8.07 -51.64
N ALA A 32 8.95 6.81 -51.19
CA ALA A 32 7.74 6.00 -51.10
C ALA A 32 6.73 6.59 -50.10
N ALA A 33 7.18 7.00 -48.90
CA ALA A 33 6.31 7.62 -47.91
C ALA A 33 5.70 8.94 -48.41
N VAL A 34 6.51 9.79 -49.07
CA VAL A 34 6.04 11.07 -49.64
C VAL A 34 5.06 10.86 -50.79
N PHE A 35 5.33 9.90 -51.69
CA PHE A 35 4.42 9.56 -52.79
C PHE A 35 3.08 9.01 -52.28
N THR A 36 3.12 8.24 -51.18
CA THR A 36 1.92 7.65 -50.57
C THR A 36 1.08 8.71 -49.85
N LEU A 37 1.71 9.61 -49.10
CA LEU A 37 1.03 10.71 -48.41
C LEU A 37 0.45 11.73 -49.39
N THR A 38 1.16 12.04 -50.48
CA THR A 38 0.63 12.93 -51.54
C THR A 38 -0.52 12.29 -52.30
N SER A 39 -0.47 10.98 -52.56
CA SER A 39 -1.58 10.24 -53.19
C SER A 39 -2.81 10.14 -52.28
N LEU A 40 -2.62 9.97 -50.97
CA LEU A 40 -3.70 9.91 -49.99
C LEU A 40 -4.37 11.29 -49.82
N SER A 41 -3.58 12.36 -49.82
CA SER A 41 -4.09 13.74 -49.78
C SER A 41 -4.86 14.10 -51.04
N LEU A 42 -4.39 13.71 -52.24
CA LEU A 42 -5.12 13.92 -53.49
C LEU A 42 -6.45 13.15 -53.51
N LEU A 43 -6.46 11.94 -52.96
CA LEU A 43 -7.65 11.10 -52.87
C LEU A 43 -8.70 11.68 -51.91
N LEU A 44 -8.27 12.22 -50.77
CA LEU A 44 -9.16 12.90 -49.82
C LEU A 44 -9.77 14.17 -50.42
N ILE A 45 -8.98 14.94 -51.18
CA ILE A 45 -9.47 16.09 -51.94
C ILE A 45 -10.47 15.67 -53.03
N LEU A 46 -10.26 14.53 -53.69
CA LEU A 46 -11.21 13.98 -54.69
C LEU A 46 -12.51 13.47 -54.06
N ILE A 47 -12.48 12.97 -52.83
CA ILE A 47 -13.66 12.49 -52.10
C ILE A 47 -14.56 13.67 -51.69
N ASP A 48 -13.97 14.80 -51.28
CA ASP A 48 -14.72 16.02 -50.91
C ASP A 48 -15.45 16.69 -52.09
N VAL A 49 -15.09 16.36 -53.34
CA VAL A 49 -15.70 16.93 -54.56
C VAL A 49 -16.79 16.01 -55.15
N LEU A 50 -16.97 14.79 -54.62
CA LEU A 50 -17.97 13.83 -55.10
C LEU A 50 -19.29 13.90 -54.30
N PRO A 51 -20.46 13.64 -54.93
CA PRO A 51 -21.74 13.57 -54.23
C PRO A 51 -21.73 12.54 -53.09
N ALA A 52 -22.36 12.87 -51.96
CA ALA A 52 -22.32 12.08 -50.71
C ALA A 52 -22.74 10.61 -50.86
N GLU A 53 -23.60 10.31 -51.83
CA GLU A 53 -24.10 8.95 -52.11
C GLU A 53 -23.05 8.05 -52.78
N SER A 54 -22.01 8.64 -53.41
CA SER A 54 -20.97 7.93 -54.16
C SER A 54 -19.68 7.69 -53.34
N GLN A 55 -19.51 8.43 -52.24
CA GLN A 55 -18.32 8.37 -51.38
C GLN A 55 -18.07 7.01 -50.70
N PRO A 56 -19.09 6.26 -50.21
CA PRO A 56 -18.87 5.01 -49.48
C PRO A 56 -18.27 3.88 -50.33
N ALA A 57 -18.67 3.80 -51.61
CA ALA A 57 -18.21 2.75 -52.52
C ALA A 57 -16.75 2.95 -52.97
N LEU A 58 -16.32 4.21 -53.12
CA LEU A 58 -14.93 4.55 -53.46
C LEU A 58 -13.99 4.34 -52.26
N LEU A 59 -14.42 4.72 -51.05
CA LEU A 59 -13.67 4.51 -49.80
C LEU A 59 -13.46 3.02 -49.52
N SER A 60 -14.51 2.20 -49.66
CA SER A 60 -14.46 0.74 -49.42
C SER A 60 -13.49 0.01 -50.36
N ASN A 61 -13.55 0.29 -51.66
CA ASN A 61 -12.70 -0.41 -52.64
C ASN A 61 -11.24 0.06 -52.59
N THR A 62 -10.99 1.33 -52.27
CA THR A 62 -9.63 1.89 -52.24
C THR A 62 -8.88 1.52 -50.96
N LEU A 63 -9.55 1.46 -49.80
CA LEU A 63 -8.95 1.01 -48.53
C LEU A 63 -8.54 -0.48 -48.55
N CYS A 64 -9.24 -1.33 -49.30
CA CYS A 64 -8.83 -2.72 -49.53
C CYS A 64 -7.55 -2.84 -50.39
N SER A 65 -7.37 -1.99 -51.40
CA SER A 65 -6.18 -2.03 -52.26
C SER A 65 -4.91 -1.48 -51.59
N VAL A 66 -5.03 -0.53 -50.64
CA VAL A 66 -3.87 0.09 -49.96
C VAL A 66 -3.41 -0.72 -48.73
N THR A 67 -4.27 -1.58 -48.17
CA THR A 67 -3.94 -2.41 -46.99
C THR A 67 -3.24 -3.73 -47.34
N THR A 68 -3.29 -4.16 -48.60
CA THR A 68 -2.72 -5.45 -49.03
C THR A 68 -1.16 -5.50 -49.02
N PRO A 69 -0.40 -4.41 -49.30
CA PRO A 69 1.07 -4.43 -49.13
C PRO A 69 1.52 -4.30 -47.66
N PHE A 70 0.65 -3.85 -46.75
CA PHE A 70 0.98 -3.65 -45.33
C PHE A 70 0.91 -4.95 -44.50
N ALA A 71 0.22 -5.98 -45.00
CA ALA A 71 0.04 -7.24 -44.28
C ALA A 71 1.27 -8.18 -44.27
N ILE A 72 2.32 -7.89 -45.06
CA ILE A 72 3.52 -8.75 -45.15
C ILE A 72 4.63 -8.35 -44.15
N VAL A 73 4.57 -7.16 -43.54
CA VAL A 73 5.63 -6.67 -42.63
C VAL A 73 5.35 -6.93 -41.14
N PHE A 74 4.12 -7.29 -40.73
CA PHE A 74 3.77 -7.45 -39.31
C PHE A 74 3.02 -8.76 -38.98
N ALA A 75 3.39 -9.88 -39.61
CA ALA A 75 2.87 -11.21 -39.27
C ALA A 75 3.62 -11.91 -38.11
N ASN A 76 4.07 -11.15 -37.11
CA ASN A 76 4.46 -11.69 -35.80
C ASN A 76 3.61 -11.00 -34.74
N PHE A 77 2.82 -11.80 -34.02
CA PHE A 77 1.92 -11.50 -32.90
C PHE A 77 0.40 -11.41 -33.21
N THR A 78 -0.28 -12.40 -32.64
CA THR A 78 -1.69 -12.84 -32.67
C THR A 78 -2.64 -11.99 -31.79
N PRO A 79 -3.98 -12.24 -31.71
CA PRO A 79 -5.00 -11.33 -32.25
C PRO A 79 -6.07 -10.87 -31.24
N VAL A 80 -6.95 -9.95 -31.67
CA VAL A 80 -8.22 -9.62 -31.00
C VAL A 80 -9.36 -9.71 -32.03
N GLY A 81 -10.37 -10.57 -31.76
CA GLY A 81 -11.75 -10.41 -32.26
C GLY A 81 -12.53 -9.54 -31.27
N PHE A 82 -13.60 -8.81 -31.59
CA PHE A 82 -14.71 -9.09 -32.49
C PHE A 82 -15.55 -7.80 -32.61
N LEU A 83 -16.13 -7.48 -33.78
CA LEU A 83 -17.28 -6.57 -33.91
C LEU A 83 -18.02 -6.88 -35.23
N ARG A 84 -18.97 -7.81 -35.17
CA ARG A 84 -19.95 -8.06 -36.23
C ARG A 84 -21.26 -8.55 -35.61
N SER A 85 -22.13 -7.62 -35.18
CA SER A 85 -23.56 -7.90 -34.98
C SER A 85 -24.35 -6.65 -34.57
N GLN A 86 -24.76 -5.83 -35.52
CA GLN A 86 -26.07 -5.17 -35.60
C GLN A 86 -26.14 -4.61 -37.02
N LEU A 87 -27.07 -5.06 -37.88
CA LEU A 87 -27.68 -4.24 -38.94
C LEU A 87 -28.68 -4.94 -39.90
N PHE A 88 -28.92 -6.25 -39.85
CA PHE A 88 -29.87 -6.85 -40.81
C PHE A 88 -30.89 -7.78 -40.14
N GLY A 89 -32.15 -7.35 -40.19
CA GLY A 89 -33.31 -8.11 -39.74
C GLY A 89 -34.22 -8.53 -40.91
N GLN A 90 -34.76 -9.76 -40.75
CA GLN A 90 -36.06 -10.30 -41.22
C GLN A 90 -36.24 -10.68 -42.71
N PRO A 91 -37.18 -11.60 -43.09
CA PRO A 91 -38.00 -12.58 -42.32
C PRO A 91 -38.03 -14.04 -42.89
N ILE A 92 -38.84 -14.92 -42.25
CA ILE A 92 -39.02 -16.41 -42.35
C ILE A 92 -40.19 -16.80 -43.32
N PRO A 93 -40.26 -18.03 -43.92
CA PRO A 93 -41.01 -19.21 -43.36
C PRO A 93 -40.34 -20.60 -43.62
N ASP A 94 -40.08 -21.45 -42.62
CA ASP A 94 -40.87 -22.62 -42.09
C ASP A 94 -40.29 -24.01 -42.56
N PRO A 95 -40.59 -25.20 -41.97
CA PRO A 95 -39.68 -25.91 -41.05
C PRO A 95 -39.41 -27.38 -41.45
N ARG A 96 -38.20 -27.90 -41.19
CA ARG A 96 -37.95 -29.29 -40.73
C ARG A 96 -36.45 -29.61 -40.64
N SER A 97 -36.14 -30.46 -39.66
CA SER A 97 -34.92 -31.26 -39.39
C SER A 97 -33.65 -30.59 -38.83
N ASN A 98 -33.56 -30.66 -37.50
CA ASN A 98 -32.55 -31.35 -36.67
C ASN A 98 -31.04 -31.02 -36.75
N ALA A 99 -30.54 -30.70 -35.54
CA ALA A 99 -29.30 -31.12 -34.86
C ALA A 99 -28.11 -30.11 -34.78
N GLY A 100 -27.73 -29.76 -33.54
CA GLY A 100 -26.38 -29.27 -33.18
C GLY A 100 -26.34 -28.00 -32.30
N PRO A 101 -25.42 -27.86 -31.31
CA PRO A 101 -25.70 -27.20 -30.04
C PRO A 101 -25.37 -25.69 -29.94
N ALA A 102 -25.96 -25.10 -28.90
CA ALA A 102 -26.09 -23.69 -28.58
C ALA A 102 -24.79 -22.86 -28.44
N SER A 103 -24.81 -21.64 -28.98
CA SER A 103 -23.80 -20.60 -28.80
C SER A 103 -24.30 -19.46 -27.89
N LEU A 104 -23.57 -19.23 -26.81
CA LEU A 104 -23.61 -18.07 -25.93
C LEU A 104 -23.21 -16.79 -26.67
N TRP A 105 -23.96 -15.70 -26.48
CA TRP A 105 -23.58 -14.35 -26.87
C TRP A 105 -23.14 -13.57 -25.62
N SER A 106 -21.88 -13.12 -25.59
CA SER A 106 -21.38 -12.13 -24.62
C SER A 106 -20.76 -10.96 -25.37
N ALA A 107 -21.26 -9.76 -25.11
CA ALA A 107 -20.75 -8.51 -25.66
C ALA A 107 -19.39 -8.13 -25.03
N SER A 108 -18.40 -7.86 -25.87
CA SER A 108 -17.06 -7.41 -25.49
C SER A 108 -16.95 -5.89 -25.57
N GLY A 109 -16.84 -5.24 -24.41
CA GLY A 109 -16.32 -3.87 -24.28
C GLY A 109 -14.79 -3.87 -24.36
N ILE A 110 -14.24 -2.93 -25.10
CA ILE A 110 -12.80 -2.78 -25.36
C ILE A 110 -12.13 -2.22 -24.09
N GLY A 111 -11.43 -3.08 -23.36
CA GLY A 111 -10.47 -2.71 -22.32
C GLY A 111 -9.05 -2.95 -22.81
N CYS A 112 -8.18 -1.93 -22.66
CA CYS A 112 -6.73 -2.08 -22.84
C CYS A 112 -6.18 -3.07 -21.81
N HIS A 113 -6.14 -4.36 -22.16
CA HIS A 113 -5.41 -5.35 -21.38
C HIS A 113 -3.90 -5.20 -21.64
N SER A 114 -3.14 -5.00 -20.56
CA SER A 114 -1.69 -5.19 -20.60
C SER A 114 -1.35 -6.64 -21.00
N PRO A 115 -0.18 -6.92 -21.59
CA PRO A 115 0.18 -8.27 -22.04
C PRO A 115 0.47 -9.28 -20.91
N LEU A 116 0.14 -8.98 -19.65
CA LEU A 116 0.36 -9.88 -18.51
C LEU A 116 -0.76 -10.95 -18.33
N GLY A 117 -1.72 -11.03 -19.24
CA GLY A 117 -2.94 -11.84 -19.12
C GLY A 117 -2.83 -13.33 -19.48
N LYS A 118 -1.77 -14.04 -19.07
CA LYS A 118 -1.86 -15.50 -18.89
C LYS A 118 -1.78 -15.78 -17.39
N THR A 119 -2.93 -15.83 -16.73
CA THR A 119 -3.04 -16.31 -15.34
C THR A 119 -2.64 -17.78 -15.30
N GLN A 120 -1.34 -18.05 -15.18
CA GLN A 120 -0.90 -19.36 -14.70
C GLN A 120 -1.54 -19.56 -13.32
N ARG A 121 -2.20 -20.70 -13.11
CA ARG A 121 -2.73 -21.07 -11.80
C ARG A 121 -1.59 -20.95 -10.78
N ARG A 122 -1.73 -20.04 -9.82
CA ARG A 122 -0.76 -19.84 -8.76
C ARG A 122 -1.01 -20.87 -7.67
N THR A 123 0.02 -21.62 -7.30
CA THR A 123 -0.02 -22.50 -6.13
C THR A 123 -0.09 -21.64 -4.88
N LEU A 124 -1.15 -21.79 -4.09
CA LEU A 124 -1.31 -21.15 -2.79
C LEU A 124 -0.85 -22.13 -1.70
N TRP A 125 0.16 -21.73 -0.95
CA TRP A 125 0.76 -22.51 0.12
C TRP A 125 -0.01 -22.31 1.44
N ARG A 126 0.08 -23.29 2.34
CA ARG A 126 -0.58 -23.24 3.66
C ARG A 126 0.38 -23.61 4.77
N LEU A 127 0.45 -22.82 5.85
CA LEU A 127 1.32 -23.16 6.98
C LEU A 127 0.77 -24.41 7.71
N PRO A 128 1.61 -25.40 8.07
CA PRO A 128 1.14 -26.73 8.52
C PRO A 128 0.33 -26.71 9.82
N GLU A 129 0.56 -25.71 10.68
CA GLU A 129 0.09 -25.70 12.07
C GLU A 129 -1.14 -24.79 12.30
N GLU A 130 -1.68 -24.16 11.26
CA GLU A 130 -2.94 -23.40 11.32
C GLU A 130 -4.19 -24.27 11.26
N ARG A 131 -4.08 -25.60 11.38
CA ARG A 131 -5.25 -26.44 11.75
C ARG A 131 -5.64 -26.10 13.19
N LEU A 132 -6.31 -24.96 13.36
CA LEU A 132 -6.91 -24.55 14.61
C LEU A 132 -7.90 -25.64 15.05
N ARG A 133 -7.91 -25.89 16.36
CA ARG A 133 -8.67 -26.97 17.03
C ARG A 133 -10.19 -26.82 16.91
N ASP A 134 -10.67 -25.71 16.33
CA ASP A 134 -12.09 -25.40 16.08
C ASP A 134 -12.57 -25.90 14.70
N ALA A 135 -12.05 -27.03 14.21
CA ALA A 135 -12.52 -27.66 12.99
C ALA A 135 -14.00 -28.11 13.06
N ASP A 136 -14.63 -28.04 14.23
CA ASP A 136 -16.05 -28.37 14.47
C ASP A 136 -17.03 -27.23 14.17
N HIS A 137 -16.56 -26.04 13.79
CA HIS A 137 -17.44 -24.93 13.38
C HIS A 137 -17.20 -24.54 11.92
N HIS A 138 -18.21 -24.79 11.06
CA HIS A 138 -18.18 -24.44 9.64
C HIS A 138 -18.05 -22.92 9.36
N LEU A 139 -18.36 -22.07 10.34
CA LEU A 139 -18.28 -20.60 10.25
C LEU A 139 -17.27 -20.06 11.28
N PRO A 140 -16.20 -19.35 10.87
CA PRO A 140 -15.25 -18.76 11.81
C PRO A 140 -15.83 -17.52 12.52
N ASP A 141 -15.36 -17.21 13.73
CA ASP A 141 -15.66 -15.95 14.41
C ASP A 141 -14.91 -14.80 13.73
N LEU A 142 -15.65 -13.88 13.10
CA LEU A 142 -15.09 -12.74 12.35
C LEU A 142 -14.26 -11.79 13.22
N LEU A 143 -14.35 -11.84 14.56
CA LEU A 143 -13.47 -11.08 15.44
C LEU A 143 -12.01 -11.55 15.33
N THR A 144 -11.79 -12.84 15.09
CA THR A 144 -10.45 -13.46 15.11
C THR A 144 -10.12 -14.33 13.89
N ALA A 145 -11.00 -14.33 12.88
CA ALA A 145 -10.86 -15.14 11.69
C ALA A 145 -9.58 -14.81 10.91
N THR A 146 -8.76 -15.83 10.64
CA THR A 146 -7.57 -15.68 9.77
C THR A 146 -7.95 -15.76 8.30
N LEU A 147 -7.07 -15.28 7.41
CA LEU A 147 -7.31 -15.40 5.97
C LEU A 147 -7.38 -16.86 5.53
N ASP A 148 -6.70 -17.79 6.20
CA ASP A 148 -6.81 -19.23 5.90
C ASP A 148 -8.20 -19.77 6.20
N GLN A 149 -8.76 -19.42 7.37
CA GLN A 149 -10.12 -19.82 7.76
C GLN A 149 -11.16 -19.24 6.79
N LEU A 150 -11.03 -17.96 6.43
CA LEU A 150 -11.92 -17.31 5.47
C LEU A 150 -11.83 -17.97 4.09
N GLN A 151 -10.61 -18.19 3.58
CA GLN A 151 -10.41 -18.87 2.30
C GLN A 151 -10.92 -20.30 2.31
N GLN A 152 -10.70 -21.04 3.39
CA GLN A 152 -11.19 -22.41 3.52
C GLN A 152 -12.71 -22.45 3.50
N GLY A 153 -13.40 -21.58 4.23
CA GLY A 153 -14.86 -21.52 4.22
C GLY A 153 -15.44 -21.16 2.85
N LEU A 154 -14.80 -20.24 2.11
CA LEU A 154 -15.15 -19.92 0.72
C LEU A 154 -14.87 -21.09 -0.24
N ASP A 155 -13.73 -21.77 -0.10
CA ASP A 155 -13.36 -22.93 -0.93
C ASP A 155 -14.28 -24.13 -0.69
N GLN A 156 -14.78 -24.30 0.54
CA GLN A 156 -15.71 -25.37 0.95
C GLN A 156 -17.17 -25.02 0.69
N GLY A 157 -17.47 -23.78 0.29
CA GLY A 157 -18.85 -23.32 0.06
C GLY A 157 -19.68 -23.18 1.34
N HIS A 158 -19.05 -23.08 2.51
CA HIS A 158 -19.77 -22.80 3.77
C HIS A 158 -20.40 -21.40 3.76
N PHE A 159 -19.78 -20.46 3.06
CA PHE A 159 -20.30 -19.12 2.80
C PHE A 159 -19.67 -18.57 1.51
N THR A 160 -20.13 -17.42 1.06
CA THR A 160 -19.70 -16.75 -0.18
C THR A 160 -19.02 -15.41 0.15
N SER A 161 -18.33 -14.83 -0.84
CA SER A 161 -17.80 -13.47 -0.73
C SER A 161 -18.91 -12.44 -0.51
N VAL A 162 -20.10 -12.68 -1.09
CA VAL A 162 -21.30 -11.87 -0.82
C VAL A 162 -21.67 -11.90 0.67
N HIS A 163 -21.64 -13.06 1.33
CA HIS A 163 -21.89 -13.16 2.78
C HIS A 163 -20.83 -12.40 3.59
N LEU A 164 -19.54 -12.48 3.20
CA LEU A 164 -18.50 -11.71 3.87
C LEU A 164 -18.70 -10.20 3.73
N VAL A 165 -19.03 -9.69 2.53
CA VAL A 165 -19.30 -8.26 2.34
C VAL A 165 -20.48 -7.81 3.19
N LYS A 166 -21.59 -8.55 3.21
CA LYS A 166 -22.75 -8.22 4.06
C LYS A 166 -22.37 -8.18 5.55
N ALA A 167 -21.66 -9.20 6.04
CA ALA A 167 -21.27 -9.29 7.43
C ALA A 167 -20.34 -8.14 7.82
N TYR A 168 -19.28 -7.87 7.05
CA TYR A 168 -18.34 -6.80 7.37
C TYR A 168 -18.97 -5.40 7.29
N LEU A 169 -19.86 -5.13 6.33
CA LEU A 169 -20.59 -3.85 6.28
C LEU A 169 -21.48 -3.66 7.50
N ALA A 170 -22.21 -4.69 7.93
CA ALA A 170 -23.01 -4.63 9.15
C ALA A 170 -22.15 -4.42 10.40
N ARG A 171 -21.01 -5.11 10.50
CA ARG A 171 -20.03 -4.91 11.59
C ARG A 171 -19.50 -3.46 11.61
N ILE A 172 -19.25 -2.86 10.45
CA ILE A 172 -18.86 -1.44 10.35
C ILE A 172 -19.98 -0.54 10.85
N ASP A 173 -21.24 -0.78 10.44
CA ASP A 173 -22.39 0.04 10.87
C ASP A 173 -22.55 0.05 12.40
N GLU A 174 -22.33 -1.09 13.06
CA GLU A 174 -22.51 -1.27 14.50
C GLU A 174 -21.57 -0.42 15.36
N VAL A 175 -20.31 -0.24 14.94
CA VAL A 175 -19.25 0.30 15.82
C VAL A 175 -18.52 1.52 15.30
N ASN A 176 -18.62 1.82 14.00
CA ASN A 176 -17.76 2.83 13.39
C ASN A 176 -18.27 4.25 13.62
N ARG A 177 -19.54 4.50 13.28
CA ARG A 177 -20.25 5.79 13.49
C ARG A 177 -21.42 5.66 14.48
N GLN A 178 -21.71 4.44 14.92
CA GLN A 178 -22.68 4.12 15.96
C GLN A 178 -21.96 3.42 17.11
N GLY A 179 -22.69 3.13 18.18
CA GLY A 179 -22.14 2.44 19.35
C GLY A 179 -20.97 3.22 19.96
N PRO A 180 -19.76 2.66 20.03
CA PRO A 180 -18.56 3.32 20.58
C PRO A 180 -17.97 4.44 19.69
N GLU A 181 -18.47 4.63 18.46
CA GLU A 181 -17.96 5.66 17.53
C GLU A 181 -16.45 5.59 17.30
N LEU A 182 -15.94 4.41 16.93
CA LEU A 182 -14.50 4.19 16.78
C LEU A 182 -13.88 5.01 15.63
N ASN A 183 -14.68 5.48 14.67
CA ASN A 183 -14.28 6.28 13.52
C ASN A 183 -13.08 5.70 12.72
N ALA A 184 -12.96 4.37 12.67
CA ALA A 184 -11.89 3.67 11.97
C ALA A 184 -12.05 3.67 10.45
N VAL A 185 -13.27 3.71 9.93
CA VAL A 185 -13.61 3.71 8.50
C VAL A 185 -14.17 5.08 8.13
N ILE A 186 -13.45 5.81 7.27
CA ILE A 186 -13.85 7.18 6.88
C ILE A 186 -14.93 7.17 5.80
N GLU A 187 -14.91 6.16 4.92
CA GLU A 187 -15.97 5.92 3.93
C GLU A 187 -15.98 4.45 3.47
N THR A 188 -17.13 4.00 2.96
CA THR A 188 -17.27 2.71 2.27
C THR A 188 -17.69 2.97 0.83
N ALA A 189 -17.35 2.05 -0.08
CA ALA A 189 -17.92 2.07 -1.42
C ALA A 189 -19.43 1.74 -1.37
N PRO A 190 -20.22 2.11 -2.40
CA PRO A 190 -21.64 1.78 -2.47
C PRO A 190 -21.89 0.27 -2.32
N ARG A 191 -22.92 -0.09 -1.55
CA ARG A 191 -23.19 -1.49 -1.18
C ARG A 191 -23.50 -2.36 -2.39
N ASP A 192 -24.26 -1.84 -3.35
CA ASP A 192 -24.59 -2.51 -4.60
C ASP A 192 -23.34 -2.82 -5.43
N TYR A 193 -22.41 -1.86 -5.55
CA TYR A 193 -21.11 -2.08 -6.17
C TYR A 193 -20.31 -3.17 -5.46
N LEU A 194 -20.24 -3.14 -4.12
CA LEU A 194 -19.51 -4.13 -3.33
C LEU A 194 -20.11 -5.54 -3.47
N LEU A 195 -21.43 -5.65 -3.49
CA LEU A 195 -22.14 -6.93 -3.67
C LEU A 195 -21.92 -7.48 -5.08
N ALA A 196 -21.89 -6.63 -6.10
CA ALA A 196 -21.58 -7.03 -7.48
C ALA A 196 -20.14 -7.53 -7.62
N GLU A 197 -19.17 -6.83 -7.03
CA GLU A 197 -17.78 -7.29 -7.01
C GLU A 197 -17.62 -8.61 -6.25
N ALA A 198 -18.31 -8.76 -5.12
CA ALA A 198 -18.31 -10.01 -4.37
C ALA A 198 -18.87 -11.19 -5.17
N ALA A 199 -20.03 -11.01 -5.82
CA ALA A 199 -20.61 -12.04 -6.68
C ALA A 199 -19.67 -12.42 -7.83
N ARG A 200 -18.97 -11.45 -8.42
CA ARG A 200 -17.96 -11.72 -9.46
C ARG A 200 -16.79 -12.56 -8.95
N ARG A 201 -16.36 -12.36 -7.69
CA ARG A 201 -15.31 -13.19 -7.07
C ARG A 201 -15.79 -14.60 -6.80
N ASP A 202 -17.05 -14.76 -6.39
CA ASP A 202 -17.69 -16.05 -6.21
C ASP A 202 -17.79 -16.83 -7.54
N ASP A 203 -18.24 -16.16 -8.62
CA ASP A 203 -18.30 -16.74 -9.97
C ASP A 203 -16.92 -17.16 -10.50
N GLU A 204 -15.90 -16.34 -10.27
CA GLU A 204 -14.52 -16.71 -10.60
C GLU A 204 -14.06 -17.95 -9.82
N ARG A 205 -14.40 -18.05 -8.53
CA ARG A 205 -14.08 -19.22 -7.71
C ARG A 205 -14.77 -20.48 -8.24
N ALA A 206 -16.06 -20.40 -8.54
CA ALA A 206 -16.84 -21.52 -9.08
C ALA A 206 -16.27 -22.07 -10.40
N ARG A 207 -15.66 -21.20 -11.22
CA ARG A 207 -14.96 -21.58 -12.46
C ARG A 207 -13.51 -22.03 -12.26
N GLY A 208 -13.02 -22.10 -11.03
CA GLY A 208 -11.63 -22.45 -10.72
C GLY A 208 -10.61 -21.39 -11.12
N LEU A 209 -11.01 -20.12 -11.14
CA LEU A 209 -10.20 -18.94 -11.50
C LEU A 209 -9.81 -18.12 -10.26
N LYS A 210 -9.53 -18.80 -9.15
CA LYS A 210 -9.00 -18.19 -7.93
C LYS A 210 -7.67 -17.47 -8.23
N ARG A 211 -7.56 -16.19 -7.85
CA ARG A 211 -6.44 -15.30 -8.21
C ARG A 211 -5.27 -15.37 -7.22
N GLY A 212 -5.55 -15.22 -5.92
CA GLY A 212 -4.55 -15.13 -4.86
C GLY A 212 -5.09 -15.54 -3.49
N TYR A 213 -4.32 -15.23 -2.43
CA TYR A 213 -4.74 -15.43 -1.04
C TYR A 213 -5.88 -14.50 -0.63
N LEU A 214 -6.03 -13.36 -1.29
CA LEU A 214 -7.11 -12.40 -1.05
C LEU A 214 -8.35 -12.64 -1.92
N HIS A 215 -8.43 -13.74 -2.69
CA HIS A 215 -9.51 -13.93 -3.65
C HIS A 215 -10.86 -13.96 -2.93
N GLY A 216 -11.73 -13.01 -3.22
CA GLY A 216 -13.03 -12.90 -2.58
C GLY A 216 -13.02 -12.40 -1.13
N ILE A 217 -11.88 -11.91 -0.63
CA ILE A 217 -11.76 -11.37 0.72
C ILE A 217 -12.01 -9.85 0.71
N PRO A 218 -12.95 -9.35 1.52
CA PRO A 218 -13.12 -7.92 1.72
C PRO A 218 -11.99 -7.32 2.56
N ILE A 219 -11.34 -6.27 2.07
CA ILE A 219 -10.25 -5.55 2.74
C ILE A 219 -10.54 -4.04 2.84
N LEU A 220 -9.94 -3.39 3.83
CA LEU A 220 -9.96 -1.92 3.96
C LEU A 220 -8.57 -1.33 3.67
N VAL A 221 -8.52 -0.13 3.14
CA VAL A 221 -7.27 0.52 2.73
C VAL A 221 -7.21 1.95 3.25
N LYS A 222 -6.04 2.41 3.68
CA LYS A 222 -5.84 3.79 4.14
C LYS A 222 -6.29 4.83 3.12
N ASP A 223 -6.88 5.93 3.58
CA ASP A 223 -7.45 7.02 2.77
C ASP A 223 -6.41 7.84 1.97
N ASN A 224 -5.15 7.42 1.95
CA ASN A 224 -4.12 7.98 1.07
C ASN A 224 -3.83 7.09 -0.15
N PHE A 225 -4.50 5.95 -0.33
CA PHE A 225 -4.37 5.14 -1.55
C PHE A 225 -5.41 5.54 -2.59
N ALA A 226 -4.95 6.11 -3.70
CA ALA A 226 -5.83 6.51 -4.79
C ALA A 226 -6.72 5.36 -5.26
N THR A 227 -8.00 5.65 -5.36
CA THR A 227 -8.94 4.89 -6.18
C THR A 227 -9.52 5.80 -7.24
N ASN A 228 -9.61 5.28 -8.46
CA ASN A 228 -10.23 6.02 -9.54
C ASN A 228 -11.76 6.06 -9.37
N ALA A 229 -12.41 6.88 -10.18
CA ALA A 229 -13.86 7.10 -10.10
C ALA A 229 -14.70 5.81 -10.19
N SER A 230 -14.20 4.76 -10.89
CA SER A 230 -14.94 3.50 -11.05
C SER A 230 -15.12 2.69 -9.75
N MET A 231 -14.37 3.04 -8.70
CA MET A 231 -14.50 2.40 -7.38
C MET A 231 -15.38 3.21 -6.41
N PHE A 232 -15.90 4.37 -6.84
CA PHE A 232 -16.86 5.19 -6.07
C PHE A 232 -16.39 5.56 -4.65
N MET A 233 -15.10 5.84 -4.51
CA MET A 233 -14.45 6.23 -3.25
C MET A 233 -13.54 7.43 -3.50
N ASN A 234 -13.45 8.30 -2.50
CA ASN A 234 -12.50 9.41 -2.45
C ASN A 234 -11.11 8.93 -2.01
N THR A 235 -10.13 9.82 -2.09
CA THR A 235 -8.80 9.61 -1.51
C THR A 235 -8.36 10.96 -1.01
N THR A 236 -8.57 11.22 0.29
CA THR A 236 -8.51 12.59 0.81
C THR A 236 -7.37 12.85 1.78
N ALA A 237 -6.61 11.82 2.15
CA ALA A 237 -5.64 11.87 3.24
C ALA A 237 -6.24 12.49 4.53
N GLY A 238 -7.55 12.28 4.75
CA GLY A 238 -8.30 12.84 5.88
C GLY A 238 -8.73 14.31 5.78
N SER A 239 -8.30 15.06 4.75
CA SER A 239 -8.66 16.49 4.58
C SER A 239 -9.89 16.67 3.68
N TYR A 240 -10.67 17.74 3.87
CA TYR A 240 -11.72 18.13 2.91
C TYR A 240 -11.14 18.78 1.65
N ALA A 241 -9.86 19.20 1.65
CA ALA A 241 -9.20 19.77 0.49
C ALA A 241 -9.23 18.83 -0.73
N LEU A 242 -9.27 17.52 -0.51
CA LEU A 242 -9.29 16.52 -1.58
C LEU A 242 -10.63 15.78 -1.69
N LEU A 243 -11.67 16.24 -0.98
CA LEU A 243 -13.00 15.65 -1.09
C LEU A 243 -13.55 15.86 -2.52
N GLY A 244 -13.95 14.76 -3.17
CA GLY A 244 -14.43 14.75 -4.55
C GLY A 244 -13.34 14.85 -5.60
N ALA A 245 -12.06 14.83 -5.22
CA ALA A 245 -10.96 14.80 -6.19
C ALA A 245 -10.93 13.46 -6.95
N ILE A 246 -10.65 13.52 -8.26
CA ILE A 246 -10.66 12.36 -9.15
C ILE A 246 -9.23 12.00 -9.54
N SER A 247 -8.82 10.79 -9.16
CA SER A 247 -7.58 10.20 -9.63
C SER A 247 -7.78 9.46 -10.96
N PRO A 248 -6.89 9.60 -11.95
CA PRO A 248 -7.01 8.92 -13.24
C PRO A 248 -6.87 7.39 -13.13
N ARG A 249 -6.36 6.88 -12.00
CA ARG A 249 -6.02 5.46 -11.82
C ARG A 249 -5.93 5.08 -10.36
N ASN A 250 -6.13 3.80 -10.10
CA ASN A 250 -5.88 3.23 -8.78
C ASN A 250 -4.39 3.29 -8.44
N ALA A 251 -4.09 3.40 -7.15
CA ALA A 251 -2.75 3.14 -6.64
C ALA A 251 -2.30 1.73 -7.03
N ARG A 252 -0.99 1.55 -7.24
CA ARG A 252 -0.44 0.27 -7.72
C ARG A 252 -0.78 -0.88 -6.75
N ILE A 253 -0.66 -0.65 -5.45
CA ILE A 253 -1.01 -1.62 -4.41
C ILE A 253 -2.49 -2.06 -4.48
N ILE A 254 -3.42 -1.14 -4.79
CA ILE A 254 -4.84 -1.45 -4.95
C ILE A 254 -5.05 -2.32 -6.19
N THR A 255 -4.38 -1.98 -7.28
CA THR A 255 -4.41 -2.76 -8.53
C THR A 255 -3.88 -4.17 -8.29
N ASP A 256 -2.73 -4.32 -7.61
CA ASP A 256 -2.16 -5.62 -7.29
C ASP A 256 -3.09 -6.43 -6.34
N ALA A 257 -3.67 -5.80 -5.32
CA ALA A 257 -4.62 -6.45 -4.42
C ALA A 257 -5.87 -6.99 -5.14
N VAL A 258 -6.44 -6.24 -6.09
CA VAL A 258 -7.64 -6.63 -6.84
C VAL A 258 -7.30 -7.60 -7.97
N ASP A 259 -6.34 -7.27 -8.83
CA ASP A 259 -6.10 -8.04 -10.05
C ASP A 259 -5.40 -9.37 -9.78
N ARG A 260 -4.40 -9.37 -8.88
CA ARG A 260 -3.64 -10.57 -8.50
C ARG A 260 -4.17 -11.22 -7.24
N GLY A 261 -4.52 -10.42 -6.23
CA GLY A 261 -5.06 -10.96 -4.99
C GLY A 261 -6.50 -11.45 -5.18
N GLY A 262 -7.30 -10.76 -5.99
CA GLY A 262 -8.75 -10.96 -6.05
C GLY A 262 -9.48 -10.34 -4.86
N ALA A 263 -8.90 -9.34 -4.20
CA ALA A 263 -9.51 -8.65 -3.07
C ALA A 263 -10.76 -7.84 -3.49
N ILE A 264 -11.63 -7.57 -2.52
CA ILE A 264 -12.75 -6.63 -2.63
C ILE A 264 -12.41 -5.44 -1.73
N ILE A 265 -12.25 -4.24 -2.28
CA ILE A 265 -11.94 -3.04 -1.49
C ILE A 265 -13.24 -2.50 -0.90
N LEU A 266 -13.48 -2.70 0.40
CA LEU A 266 -14.71 -2.27 1.08
C LEU A 266 -14.84 -0.75 1.17
N GLY A 267 -13.72 -0.07 1.39
CA GLY A 267 -13.75 1.31 1.85
C GLY A 267 -12.37 1.84 2.21
N LYS A 268 -12.38 3.07 2.72
CA LYS A 268 -11.22 3.79 3.21
C LYS A 268 -11.20 3.78 4.73
N THR A 269 -10.04 3.50 5.32
CA THR A 269 -9.81 3.70 6.75
C THR A 269 -9.38 5.13 7.03
N ASN A 270 -9.85 5.67 8.15
CA ASN A 270 -9.41 6.96 8.66
C ASN A 270 -7.91 6.92 9.01
N MET A 271 -7.30 8.10 9.06
CA MET A 271 -5.88 8.28 9.29
C MET A 271 -5.63 9.61 9.99
N SER A 272 -4.45 9.76 10.59
CA SER A 272 -3.97 11.10 10.88
C SER A 272 -3.88 11.91 9.59
N VAL A 273 -4.45 13.11 9.58
CA VAL A 273 -4.48 13.97 8.39
C VAL A 273 -3.07 14.16 7.80
N TRP A 274 -2.96 14.07 6.47
CA TRP A 274 -1.69 14.12 5.72
C TRP A 274 -0.60 13.16 6.26
N ALA A 275 -1.04 12.00 6.74
CA ALA A 275 -0.18 10.97 7.30
C ALA A 275 0.68 11.46 8.50
N GLN A 276 0.09 12.33 9.35
CA GLN A 276 0.77 13.01 10.47
C GLN A 276 1.80 14.05 10.02
N PHE A 277 2.00 14.26 8.72
CA PHE A 277 2.86 15.32 8.20
C PHE A 277 2.10 16.64 8.06
N HIS A 278 1.42 17.03 9.15
CA HIS A 278 0.64 18.23 9.30
C HIS A 278 1.09 19.03 10.54
N GLY A 279 0.75 20.32 10.63
CA GLY A 279 1.11 21.18 11.77
C GLY A 279 0.47 20.80 13.12
N PHE A 280 -0.33 19.73 13.17
CA PHE A 280 -0.95 19.20 14.39
C PHE A 280 -0.23 17.94 14.88
N MET A 281 0.94 18.11 15.50
CA MET A 281 1.83 16.98 15.82
C MET A 281 1.27 16.00 16.85
N ASP A 282 0.26 16.37 17.64
CA ASP A 282 -0.24 15.54 18.76
C ASP A 282 -1.64 14.92 18.51
N ALA A 283 -2.21 15.10 17.32
CA ALA A 283 -3.57 14.63 16.99
C ALA A 283 -3.57 13.24 16.31
N GLN A 284 -2.88 12.25 16.91
CA GLN A 284 -2.78 10.91 16.32
C GLN A 284 -4.16 10.27 16.11
N GLY A 285 -4.41 9.78 14.89
CA GLY A 285 -5.68 9.19 14.49
C GLY A 285 -6.81 10.17 14.19
N TRP A 286 -6.55 11.48 14.25
CA TRP A 286 -7.50 12.51 13.87
C TRP A 286 -7.35 12.98 12.43
N SER A 287 -8.48 13.17 11.77
CA SER A 287 -8.55 14.00 10.58
C SER A 287 -9.81 14.88 10.56
N PRO A 288 -9.80 16.01 9.85
CA PRO A 288 -10.96 16.88 9.70
C PRO A 288 -12.19 16.14 9.18
N ARG A 289 -12.01 15.26 8.19
CA ARG A 289 -13.09 14.51 7.56
C ARG A 289 -13.51 13.28 8.37
N GLY A 290 -12.57 12.61 9.01
CA GLY A 290 -12.82 11.35 9.72
C GLY A 290 -13.20 11.51 11.18
N GLY A 291 -12.78 12.60 11.82
CA GLY A 291 -12.79 12.75 13.28
C GLY A 291 -11.66 11.95 13.94
N TYR A 292 -11.71 11.82 15.27
CA TYR A 292 -10.76 11.01 16.04
C TYR A 292 -11.08 9.53 15.90
N THR A 293 -10.14 8.76 15.37
CA THR A 293 -10.10 7.30 15.50
C THR A 293 -9.71 6.94 16.93
N THR A 294 -10.48 6.10 17.60
CA THR A 294 -10.22 5.72 19.01
C THR A 294 -9.92 4.23 19.16
N SER A 295 -9.09 3.90 20.16
CA SER A 295 -8.66 2.52 20.41
C SER A 295 -9.83 1.62 20.76
N ALA A 296 -9.83 0.39 20.25
CA ALA A 296 -10.77 -0.64 20.65
C ALA A 296 -10.43 -1.29 22.00
N TYR A 297 -9.23 -1.03 22.54
CA TYR A 297 -8.77 -1.60 23.83
C TYR A 297 -9.00 -0.66 25.02
N TYR A 298 -9.33 0.61 24.76
CA TYR A 298 -9.68 1.58 25.78
C TYR A 298 -10.58 2.69 25.21
N PRO A 299 -11.75 2.98 25.80
CA PRO A 299 -12.65 4.02 25.29
C PRO A 299 -11.96 5.38 25.16
N GLY A 300 -11.90 5.91 23.93
CA GLY A 300 -11.21 7.16 23.65
C GLY A 300 -9.68 7.09 23.71
N GLY A 301 -9.08 5.90 23.82
CA GLY A 301 -7.63 5.71 23.90
C GLY A 301 -6.91 6.02 22.59
N ASN A 302 -5.62 6.37 22.70
CA ASN A 302 -4.76 6.61 21.55
C ASN A 302 -4.57 5.33 20.72
N THR A 303 -4.50 5.49 19.39
CA THR A 303 -4.37 4.39 18.43
C THR A 303 -2.99 4.33 17.77
N CYS A 304 -2.09 5.23 18.17
CA CYS A 304 -0.98 5.72 17.38
C CYS A 304 -1.42 6.20 15.98
N GLY A 305 -0.48 6.54 15.11
CA GLY A 305 -0.77 6.98 13.75
C GLY A 305 0.41 6.78 12.82
N SER A 306 0.24 7.05 11.53
CA SER A 306 -0.95 7.63 10.91
C SER A 306 -1.95 6.63 10.33
N SER A 307 -1.64 5.32 10.27
CA SER A 307 -2.58 4.29 9.77
C SER A 307 -3.59 3.82 10.83
N SER A 308 -4.08 4.74 11.63
CA SER A 308 -4.90 4.52 12.82
C SER A 308 -6.17 3.71 12.55
N GLY A 309 -6.95 4.12 11.54
CA GLY A 309 -8.18 3.41 11.17
C GLY A 309 -7.91 2.00 10.64
N SER A 310 -6.82 1.78 9.90
CA SER A 310 -6.44 0.44 9.43
C SER A 310 -6.14 -0.50 10.60
N ALA A 311 -5.47 0.00 11.65
CA ALA A 311 -5.21 -0.77 12.85
C ALA A 311 -6.49 -1.05 13.64
N VAL A 312 -7.30 -0.03 13.96
CA VAL A 312 -8.55 -0.25 14.70
C VAL A 312 -9.50 -1.20 13.96
N ALA A 313 -9.67 -1.03 12.64
CA ALA A 313 -10.52 -1.90 11.83
C ALA A 313 -10.04 -3.37 11.82
N ALA A 314 -8.74 -3.61 11.66
CA ALA A 314 -8.17 -4.96 11.74
C ALA A 314 -8.31 -5.56 13.15
N SER A 315 -8.22 -4.72 14.19
CA SER A 315 -8.22 -5.16 15.59
C SER A 315 -9.53 -5.81 16.05
N ILE A 316 -10.65 -5.46 15.41
CA ILE A 316 -11.99 -5.92 15.76
C ILE A 316 -12.70 -6.65 14.61
N GLY A 317 -11.96 -6.99 13.55
CA GLY A 317 -12.49 -7.76 12.43
C GLY A 317 -13.54 -7.01 11.60
N LEU A 318 -13.27 -5.75 11.22
CA LEU A 318 -14.11 -5.01 10.26
C LEU A 318 -13.79 -5.34 8.79
N ALA A 319 -12.72 -6.09 8.55
CA ALA A 319 -12.31 -6.61 7.26
C ALA A 319 -11.40 -7.83 7.46
N GLY A 320 -11.16 -8.62 6.40
CA GLY A 320 -10.23 -9.76 6.45
C GLY A 320 -8.76 -9.34 6.50
N ALA A 321 -8.43 -8.15 5.99
CA ALA A 321 -7.12 -7.53 6.10
C ALA A 321 -7.21 -6.01 5.92
N THR A 322 -6.20 -5.27 6.37
CA THR A 322 -6.08 -3.84 6.09
C THR A 322 -4.70 -3.47 5.54
N LEU A 323 -4.64 -2.36 4.80
CA LEU A 323 -3.41 -1.80 4.24
C LEU A 323 -3.16 -0.41 4.83
N GLY A 324 -1.89 -0.12 5.12
CA GLY A 324 -1.41 1.17 5.61
C GLY A 324 -0.17 1.64 4.87
N THR A 325 0.32 2.82 5.24
CA THR A 325 1.59 3.39 4.75
C THR A 325 2.44 3.81 5.92
N GLU A 326 3.76 3.62 5.78
CA GLU A 326 4.74 4.10 6.74
C GLU A 326 5.77 5.00 6.08
N THR A 327 5.92 6.21 6.63
CA THR A 327 7.06 7.10 6.41
C THR A 327 8.03 6.94 7.56
N ASP A 328 7.51 7.14 8.77
CA ASP A 328 8.12 6.74 10.03
C ASP A 328 7.03 6.28 10.99
N GLY A 329 7.15 5.06 11.53
CA GLY A 329 6.23 4.42 12.48
C GLY A 329 4.78 4.13 12.05
N SER A 330 4.30 4.72 10.96
CA SER A 330 2.88 4.79 10.61
C SER A 330 2.20 3.47 10.23
N ILE A 331 2.89 2.33 10.19
CA ILE A 331 2.34 0.97 10.15
C ILE A 331 2.62 0.24 11.47
N VAL A 332 3.88 0.21 11.91
CA VAL A 332 4.29 -0.62 13.06
C VAL A 332 3.80 -0.06 14.39
N CYS A 333 3.78 1.26 14.57
CA CYS A 333 3.29 1.90 15.79
C CYS A 333 1.78 1.68 15.99
N PRO A 334 0.89 2.01 15.04
CA PRO A 334 -0.53 1.73 15.22
C PRO A 334 -0.83 0.22 15.28
N ALA A 335 -0.03 -0.65 14.68
CA ALA A 335 -0.16 -2.09 14.91
C ALA A 335 0.15 -2.47 16.36
N SER A 336 1.27 -1.99 16.90
CA SER A 336 1.68 -2.20 18.30
C SER A 336 0.59 -1.76 19.28
N SER A 337 0.07 -0.52 19.15
CA SER A 337 -0.93 0.05 20.05
C SER A 337 -2.33 -0.57 19.95
N ASN A 338 -2.58 -1.43 18.95
CA ASN A 338 -3.87 -2.10 18.73
C ASN A 338 -3.76 -3.64 18.72
N ALA A 339 -2.67 -4.16 19.33
CA ALA A 339 -2.38 -5.58 19.48
C ALA A 339 -2.31 -6.35 18.14
N LEU A 340 -1.79 -5.76 17.09
CA LEU A 340 -1.75 -6.32 15.73
C LEU A 340 -0.34 -6.59 15.24
N VAL A 341 -0.25 -7.32 14.13
CA VAL A 341 0.96 -7.43 13.33
C VAL A 341 0.95 -6.30 12.29
N GLY A 342 2.00 -5.48 12.29
CA GLY A 342 2.23 -4.45 11.28
C GLY A 342 3.53 -4.75 10.55
N PHE A 343 3.47 -4.87 9.22
CA PHE A 343 4.65 -5.17 8.42
C PHE A 343 4.97 -4.01 7.48
N LYS A 344 6.11 -3.35 7.69
CA LYS A 344 6.68 -2.35 6.78
C LYS A 344 7.74 -3.02 5.90
N PRO A 345 7.50 -3.16 4.59
CA PRO A 345 8.50 -3.68 3.67
C PRO A 345 9.72 -2.79 3.51
N THR A 346 10.79 -3.35 2.93
CA THR A 346 11.87 -2.54 2.33
C THR A 346 11.26 -1.54 1.34
N VAL A 347 11.69 -0.27 1.40
CA VAL A 347 11.25 0.76 0.44
C VAL A 347 11.52 0.28 -0.98
N GLY A 348 10.46 0.19 -1.78
CA GLY A 348 10.51 -0.30 -3.16
C GLY A 348 10.10 -1.77 -3.36
N LEU A 349 9.81 -2.55 -2.31
CA LEU A 349 9.19 -3.88 -2.47
C LEU A 349 7.76 -3.76 -3.01
N VAL A 350 6.96 -2.91 -2.35
CA VAL A 350 5.60 -2.55 -2.74
C VAL A 350 5.65 -1.15 -3.36
N SER A 351 5.00 -0.98 -4.52
CA SER A 351 4.98 0.31 -5.22
C SER A 351 4.13 1.33 -4.47
N ARG A 352 4.63 2.57 -4.46
CA ARG A 352 4.02 3.75 -3.85
C ARG A 352 3.21 4.56 -4.85
N ALA A 353 3.26 4.19 -6.13
CA ALA A 353 2.60 4.94 -7.20
C ALA A 353 1.09 5.08 -6.95
N GLY A 354 0.61 6.31 -6.93
CA GLY A 354 -0.79 6.65 -6.64
C GLY A 354 -1.15 6.68 -5.14
N ALA A 355 -0.20 6.56 -4.22
CA ALA A 355 -0.43 6.98 -2.84
C ALA A 355 -0.15 8.48 -2.70
N ILE A 356 -0.93 9.20 -1.89
CA ILE A 356 -0.59 10.56 -1.46
C ILE A 356 0.70 10.46 -0.62
N PRO A 357 1.81 11.08 -1.05
CA PRO A 357 3.13 10.82 -0.47
C PRO A 357 3.42 11.69 0.75
N VAL A 358 4.43 11.28 1.52
CA VAL A 358 5.19 12.15 2.43
C VAL A 358 6.65 12.19 2.00
N SER A 359 7.32 11.03 1.96
CA SER A 359 8.75 10.93 1.67
C SER A 359 9.03 9.92 0.57
N SER A 360 9.61 10.39 -0.54
CA SER A 360 10.13 9.51 -1.59
C SER A 360 11.32 8.65 -1.13
N THR A 361 11.93 9.01 -0.02
CA THR A 361 13.04 8.28 0.61
C THR A 361 12.55 7.16 1.54
N GLN A 362 11.43 7.36 2.24
CA GLN A 362 11.01 6.47 3.33
C GLN A 362 9.66 5.77 3.14
N ASP A 363 8.75 6.35 2.34
CA ASP A 363 7.38 5.83 2.22
C ASP A 363 7.38 4.35 1.80
N SER A 364 6.65 3.53 2.55
CA SER A 364 6.51 2.09 2.32
C SER A 364 5.09 1.62 2.65
N PRO A 365 4.31 1.20 1.64
CA PRO A 365 3.01 0.58 1.85
C PRO A 365 3.15 -0.85 2.40
N GLY A 366 2.27 -1.25 3.32
CA GLY A 366 2.32 -2.58 3.93
C GLY A 366 1.05 -3.00 4.66
N PRO A 367 0.93 -4.29 5.03
CA PRO A 367 -0.23 -4.81 5.72
C PRO A 367 -0.24 -4.50 7.22
N ILE A 368 -1.45 -4.31 7.75
CA ILE A 368 -1.76 -4.33 9.18
C ILE A 368 -2.83 -5.40 9.39
N VAL A 369 -2.52 -6.45 10.15
CA VAL A 369 -3.31 -7.68 10.20
C VAL A 369 -3.19 -8.36 11.57
N GLN A 370 -4.02 -9.37 11.82
CA GLN A 370 -4.06 -10.04 13.11
C GLN A 370 -2.94 -11.05 13.35
N THR A 371 -2.38 -11.63 12.27
CA THR A 371 -1.35 -12.67 12.36
C THR A 371 -0.20 -12.43 11.39
N VAL A 372 0.99 -12.96 11.72
CA VAL A 372 2.15 -12.90 10.82
C VAL A 372 1.89 -13.70 9.54
N ALA A 373 1.13 -14.79 9.65
CA ALA A 373 0.71 -15.59 8.52
C ALA A 373 -0.18 -14.81 7.54
N ASP A 374 -1.12 -14.00 8.04
CA ASP A 374 -1.92 -13.10 7.22
C ASP A 374 -1.06 -12.01 6.57
N ALA A 375 -0.04 -11.50 7.28
CA ALA A 375 0.87 -10.49 6.74
C ALA A 375 1.63 -11.04 5.53
N ALA A 376 2.11 -12.29 5.63
CA ALA A 376 2.75 -12.99 4.52
C ALA A 376 1.81 -13.21 3.33
N ARG A 377 0.56 -13.60 3.57
CA ARG A 377 -0.47 -13.78 2.53
C ARG A 377 -0.76 -12.46 1.79
N VAL A 378 -1.03 -11.40 2.53
CA VAL A 378 -1.28 -10.07 1.96
C VAL A 378 -0.06 -9.57 1.19
N LEU A 379 1.14 -9.64 1.79
CA LEU A 379 2.37 -9.17 1.15
C LEU A 379 2.64 -9.92 -0.16
N THR A 380 2.35 -11.22 -0.22
CA THR A 380 2.52 -11.99 -1.46
C THR A 380 1.62 -11.47 -2.59
N ASP A 381 0.40 -11.06 -2.27
CA ASP A 381 -0.56 -10.58 -3.26
C ASP A 381 -0.29 -9.14 -3.68
N VAL A 382 0.21 -8.29 -2.77
CA VAL A 382 0.40 -6.84 -3.03
C VAL A 382 1.83 -6.44 -3.39
N ALA A 383 2.85 -7.27 -3.14
CA ALA A 383 4.23 -6.97 -3.55
C ALA A 383 4.33 -6.86 -5.07
N THR A 384 5.01 -5.83 -5.57
CA THR A 384 5.06 -5.50 -7.00
C THR A 384 5.73 -6.64 -7.80
N LEU A 385 5.04 -7.25 -8.77
CA LEU A 385 5.63 -8.28 -9.64
C LEU A 385 6.07 -7.73 -11.00
N GLY A 386 6.91 -8.49 -11.70
CA GLY A 386 7.30 -8.16 -13.08
C GLY A 386 8.42 -7.13 -13.19
N GLY A 387 9.05 -6.75 -12.08
CA GLY A 387 10.10 -5.73 -12.05
C GLY A 387 9.54 -4.32 -11.87
N TYR A 388 10.31 -3.33 -12.35
CA TYR A 388 10.12 -1.89 -12.13
C TYR A 388 8.70 -1.41 -12.46
N ASP A 389 8.05 -0.75 -11.50
CA ASP A 389 6.90 0.11 -11.77
C ASP A 389 7.42 1.46 -12.30
N GLY A 390 7.09 1.79 -13.54
CA GLY A 390 7.53 3.02 -14.21
C GLY A 390 7.14 4.31 -13.49
N ARG A 391 6.17 4.26 -12.57
CA ARG A 391 5.74 5.40 -11.75
C ARG A 391 6.36 5.42 -10.35
N ASP A 392 7.25 4.48 -10.04
CA ASP A 392 7.93 4.42 -8.75
C ASP A 392 9.38 3.94 -8.88
N GLU A 393 10.31 4.90 -8.88
CA GLU A 393 11.76 4.68 -8.98
C GLU A 393 12.32 3.74 -7.90
N ALA A 394 11.75 3.72 -6.69
CA ALA A 394 12.23 2.85 -5.62
C ALA A 394 12.13 1.36 -6.00
N THR A 395 11.16 1.01 -6.85
CA THR A 395 10.95 -0.38 -7.29
C THR A 395 11.99 -0.86 -8.31
N ARG A 396 12.84 0.05 -8.84
CA ARG A 396 13.87 -0.26 -9.84
C ARG A 396 15.03 -1.06 -9.26
N HIS A 397 15.44 -0.76 -8.04
CA HIS A 397 16.70 -1.27 -7.45
C HIS A 397 16.58 -2.61 -6.73
N ARG A 398 15.43 -3.28 -6.84
CA ARG A 398 15.22 -4.59 -6.22
C ARG A 398 16.21 -5.65 -6.68
N PRO A 399 16.72 -6.51 -5.79
CA PRO A 399 17.53 -7.65 -6.16
C PRO A 399 16.72 -8.71 -6.93
N ARG A 400 17.41 -9.63 -7.62
CA ARG A 400 16.79 -10.62 -8.51
C ARG A 400 15.77 -11.52 -7.82
N HIS A 401 15.98 -11.90 -6.55
CA HIS A 401 15.04 -12.73 -5.80
C HIS A 401 13.73 -11.99 -5.53
N ALA A 402 13.80 -10.73 -5.06
CA ALA A 402 12.62 -9.89 -4.84
C ALA A 402 11.85 -9.59 -6.14
N ARG A 403 12.54 -9.41 -7.28
CA ARG A 403 11.90 -9.14 -8.59
C ARG A 403 11.07 -10.31 -9.14
N ARG A 404 11.43 -11.55 -8.83
CA ARG A 404 10.77 -12.76 -9.35
C ARG A 404 9.41 -13.03 -8.73
N GLY A 405 9.08 -12.33 -7.65
CA GLY A 405 7.94 -12.64 -6.82
C GLY A 405 8.29 -13.71 -5.79
N VAL A 406 8.03 -13.37 -4.53
CA VAL A 406 8.23 -14.26 -3.40
C VAL A 406 6.86 -14.62 -2.86
N ASP A 407 6.58 -15.92 -2.74
CA ASP A 407 5.48 -16.38 -1.91
C ASP A 407 5.97 -16.43 -0.46
N TYR A 408 5.54 -15.44 0.33
CA TYR A 408 6.04 -15.27 1.70
C TYR A 408 5.50 -16.35 2.64
N VAL A 409 4.36 -16.96 2.34
CA VAL A 409 3.85 -18.12 3.09
C VAL A 409 4.80 -19.30 2.89
N HIS A 410 5.17 -19.57 1.63
CA HIS A 410 6.16 -20.59 1.32
C HIS A 410 7.55 -20.27 1.89
N ALA A 411 7.93 -19.00 1.91
CA ALA A 411 9.20 -18.57 2.50
C ALA A 411 9.28 -18.89 4.00
N ILE A 412 8.21 -18.63 4.76
CA ILE A 412 8.12 -19.01 6.18
C ILE A 412 8.26 -20.53 6.34
N GLN A 413 7.52 -21.32 5.54
CA GLN A 413 7.62 -22.79 5.58
C GLN A 413 9.05 -23.28 5.36
N ARG A 414 9.72 -22.80 4.30
CA ARG A 414 11.09 -23.22 3.96
C ARG A 414 12.13 -22.79 4.98
N ARG A 415 11.82 -21.78 5.81
CA ARG A 415 12.67 -21.29 6.89
C ARG A 415 12.36 -21.92 8.24
N GLY A 416 11.60 -23.02 8.26
CA GLY A 416 11.37 -23.82 9.46
C GLY A 416 10.07 -23.49 10.20
N GLY A 417 9.23 -22.58 9.68
CA GLY A 417 7.95 -22.23 10.29
C GLY A 417 8.12 -21.83 11.76
N ILE A 418 7.43 -22.51 12.67
CA ILE A 418 7.53 -22.26 14.12
C ILE A 418 8.92 -22.51 14.72
N ARG A 419 9.80 -23.21 13.99
CA ARG A 419 11.19 -23.48 14.39
C ARG A 419 12.17 -22.48 13.81
N ALA A 420 11.71 -21.43 13.12
CA ALA A 420 12.57 -20.48 12.42
C ALA A 420 13.54 -19.73 13.33
N LEU A 421 13.32 -19.71 14.66
CA LEU A 421 14.21 -19.10 15.64
C LEU A 421 15.32 -20.05 16.17
N GLN A 422 15.25 -21.35 15.88
CA GLN A 422 16.22 -22.33 16.42
C GLN A 422 17.64 -22.03 15.92
N GLY A 423 18.55 -21.71 16.85
CA GLY A 423 19.95 -21.40 16.57
C GLY A 423 20.18 -20.04 15.91
N VAL A 424 19.15 -19.23 15.73
CA VAL A 424 19.26 -17.89 15.14
C VAL A 424 19.79 -16.91 16.18
N ARG A 425 20.71 -16.04 15.79
CA ARG A 425 21.25 -14.97 16.63
C ARG A 425 20.42 -13.71 16.46
N ILE A 426 19.78 -13.27 17.54
CA ILE A 426 18.95 -12.06 17.56
C ILE A 426 19.64 -11.02 18.44
N GLY A 427 19.87 -9.84 17.86
CA GLY A 427 20.39 -8.70 18.60
C GLY A 427 19.26 -8.01 19.36
N VAL A 428 19.43 -7.79 20.65
CA VAL A 428 18.53 -6.97 21.48
C VAL A 428 19.22 -5.65 21.77
N LEU A 429 18.47 -4.55 21.86
CA LEU A 429 19.05 -3.28 22.28
C LEU A 429 19.68 -3.42 23.67
N ALA A 430 20.91 -2.93 23.81
CA ALA A 430 21.61 -2.91 25.09
C ALA A 430 20.83 -2.12 26.16
N ASP A 431 20.97 -2.53 27.43
CA ASP A 431 20.22 -1.97 28.57
C ASP A 431 20.36 -0.44 28.71
N GLU A 432 21.48 0.12 28.28
CA GLU A 432 21.73 1.57 28.28
C GLU A 432 20.74 2.37 27.41
N TYR A 433 20.07 1.71 26.46
CA TYR A 433 19.05 2.30 25.58
C TYR A 433 17.62 2.01 26.03
N LEU A 434 17.43 1.28 27.15
CA LEU A 434 16.12 0.95 27.73
C LEU A 434 15.75 1.85 28.91
N ASN A 435 16.40 3.01 29.05
CA ASN A 435 16.05 4.02 30.05
C ASN A 435 15.28 5.19 29.42
N ALA A 436 14.43 5.83 30.22
CA ALA A 436 13.53 6.90 29.78
C ALA A 436 14.26 8.16 29.25
N THR A 437 15.50 8.40 29.69
CA THR A 437 16.26 9.61 29.35
C THR A 437 16.90 9.55 27.97
N LEU A 438 17.49 8.40 27.62
CA LEU A 438 18.14 8.21 26.33
C LEU A 438 17.21 7.55 25.32
N GLY A 439 16.34 6.61 25.72
CA GLY A 439 15.55 5.81 24.77
C GLY A 439 14.11 6.24 24.56
N GLU A 440 13.66 7.32 25.21
CA GLU A 440 12.23 7.74 25.29
C GLU A 440 11.30 6.57 25.69
N PHE A 441 11.82 5.71 26.57
CA PHE A 441 11.24 4.43 26.90
C PHE A 441 10.17 4.56 27.99
N ASP A 442 8.94 4.08 27.74
CA ASP A 442 7.91 3.98 28.78
C ASP A 442 8.23 2.83 29.76
N PRO A 443 8.45 3.09 31.06
CA PRO A 443 8.79 2.06 32.04
C PRO A 443 7.77 0.91 32.12
N ALA A 444 6.50 1.14 31.77
CA ALA A 444 5.45 0.12 31.74
C ALA A 444 5.71 -0.98 30.69
N VAL A 445 6.56 -0.71 29.70
CA VAL A 445 6.89 -1.63 28.60
C VAL A 445 8.04 -2.58 28.97
N LEU A 446 8.90 -2.21 29.93
CA LEU A 446 10.10 -2.99 30.28
C LEU A 446 9.80 -4.45 30.68
N PRO A 447 8.80 -4.74 31.54
CA PRO A 447 8.50 -6.12 31.91
C PRO A 447 8.05 -6.96 30.70
N LEU A 448 7.30 -6.37 29.77
CA LEU A 448 6.85 -7.04 28.54
C LEU A 448 8.02 -7.35 27.63
N TYR A 449 8.95 -6.41 27.46
CA TYR A 449 10.14 -6.60 26.65
C TYR A 449 11.04 -7.70 27.21
N GLN A 450 11.28 -7.72 28.53
CA GLN A 450 12.06 -8.77 29.18
C GLN A 450 11.41 -10.16 28.98
N ALA A 451 10.08 -10.26 29.10
CA ALA A 451 9.35 -11.50 28.83
C ALA A 451 9.45 -11.93 27.35
N ALA A 452 9.41 -10.96 26.42
CA ALA A 452 9.57 -11.22 24.99
C ALA A 452 10.98 -11.78 24.66
N ILE A 453 12.04 -11.22 25.26
CA ILE A 453 13.41 -11.76 25.11
C ILE A 453 13.49 -13.19 25.65
N GLN A 454 12.87 -13.49 26.80
CA GLN A 454 12.84 -14.86 27.31
C GLN A 454 12.08 -15.81 26.39
N THR A 455 11.00 -15.35 25.77
CA THR A 455 10.25 -16.12 24.77
C THR A 455 11.13 -16.44 23.56
N LEU A 456 11.91 -15.47 23.07
CA LEU A 456 12.88 -15.70 21.99
C LEU A 456 13.93 -16.75 22.37
N ARG A 457 14.49 -16.70 23.59
CA ARG A 457 15.42 -17.72 24.10
C ARG A 457 14.79 -19.11 24.15
N GLN A 458 13.57 -19.20 24.68
CA GLN A 458 12.82 -20.46 24.78
C GLN A 458 12.47 -21.05 23.40
N ALA A 459 12.23 -20.18 22.41
CA ALA A 459 12.05 -20.58 21.01
C ALA A 459 13.36 -21.04 20.31
N GLY A 460 14.50 -20.97 21.01
CA GLY A 460 15.79 -21.46 20.56
C GLY A 460 16.71 -20.39 19.96
N ALA A 461 16.35 -19.10 20.05
CA ALA A 461 17.23 -18.03 19.60
C ALA A 461 18.39 -17.79 20.58
N VAL A 462 19.56 -17.47 20.02
CA VAL A 462 20.71 -16.95 20.76
C VAL A 462 20.57 -15.44 20.86
N ILE A 463 20.37 -14.92 22.07
CA ILE A 463 20.24 -13.48 22.31
C ILE A 463 21.63 -12.86 22.46
N VAL A 464 21.85 -11.74 21.77
CA VAL A 464 23.10 -11.00 21.74
C VAL A 464 22.79 -9.55 22.08
N ASP A 465 23.49 -8.97 23.05
CA ASP A 465 23.37 -7.55 23.32
C ASP A 465 24.03 -6.78 22.17
N ALA A 466 23.24 -6.00 21.45
CA ALA A 466 23.68 -5.30 20.25
C ALA A 466 23.67 -3.78 20.49
N VAL A 467 24.81 -3.17 20.20
CA VAL A 467 24.97 -1.71 20.15
C VAL A 467 24.83 -1.26 18.71
N ILE A 468 23.96 -0.28 18.47
CA ILE A 468 23.85 0.40 17.17
C ILE A 468 24.84 1.57 17.19
N PRO A 469 25.90 1.56 16.36
CA PRO A 469 26.98 2.55 16.47
C PRO A 469 26.53 4.01 16.33
N THR A 470 25.43 4.25 15.63
CA THR A 470 24.90 5.60 15.34
C THR A 470 23.89 6.10 16.37
N THR A 471 23.61 5.35 17.45
CA THR A 471 22.57 5.74 18.43
C THR A 471 22.84 7.10 19.08
N THR A 472 24.09 7.41 19.42
CA THR A 472 24.40 8.72 20.03
C THR A 472 24.19 9.87 19.03
N ASP A 473 24.55 9.66 17.77
CA ASP A 473 24.37 10.66 16.72
C ASP A 473 22.90 10.81 16.33
N TRP A 474 22.11 9.73 16.45
CA TRP A 474 20.67 9.74 16.23
C TRP A 474 19.99 10.80 17.10
N PHE A 475 20.18 10.75 18.42
CA PHE A 475 19.58 11.70 19.36
C PHE A 475 20.05 13.15 19.18
N LYS A 476 21.12 13.38 18.41
CA LYS A 476 21.65 14.73 18.15
C LYS A 476 21.19 15.29 16.81
N LEU A 477 20.96 14.43 15.81
CA LEU A 477 20.92 14.85 14.41
C LEU A 477 19.66 14.38 13.66
N ALA A 478 18.95 13.37 14.16
CA ALA A 478 17.89 12.70 13.40
C ALA A 478 16.74 13.66 13.06
N ASP A 479 16.20 14.36 14.07
CA ASP A 479 15.04 15.23 13.91
C ASP A 479 15.25 16.29 12.82
N ASP A 480 16.34 17.05 12.88
CA ASP A 480 16.64 18.09 11.91
C ASP A 480 16.88 17.51 10.51
N ALA A 481 17.61 16.40 10.42
CA ALA A 481 17.98 15.80 9.15
C ALA A 481 16.80 15.16 8.44
N GLU A 482 16.03 14.34 9.16
CA GLU A 482 14.84 13.68 8.64
C GLU A 482 13.76 14.70 8.30
N HIS A 483 13.53 15.70 9.17
CA HIS A 483 12.56 16.75 8.89
C HIS A 483 12.91 17.53 7.61
N ALA A 484 14.19 17.88 7.40
CA ALA A 484 14.64 18.54 6.18
C ALA A 484 14.37 17.70 4.92
N VAL A 485 14.57 16.38 5.00
CA VAL A 485 14.28 15.43 3.90
C VAL A 485 12.78 15.34 3.66
N ALA A 486 12.00 14.97 4.68
CA ALA A 486 10.57 14.75 4.58
C ALA A 486 9.80 16.02 4.17
N ALA A 487 10.16 17.20 4.69
CA ALA A 487 9.48 18.45 4.33
C ALA A 487 9.72 18.83 2.86
N THR A 488 10.94 18.63 2.37
CA THR A 488 11.27 18.88 0.96
C THR A 488 10.57 17.89 0.05
N GLU A 489 10.65 16.59 0.36
CA GLU A 489 10.02 15.53 -0.43
C GLU A 489 8.50 15.60 -0.41
N PHE A 490 7.89 15.98 0.73
CA PHE A 490 6.43 16.12 0.83
C PHE A 490 5.92 17.18 -0.13
N LYS A 491 6.53 18.37 -0.13
CA LYS A 491 6.15 19.43 -1.06
C LYS A 491 6.29 18.99 -2.53
N VAL A 492 7.42 18.39 -2.88
CA VAL A 492 7.68 17.94 -4.26
C VAL A 492 6.71 16.83 -4.67
N GLY A 493 6.55 15.82 -3.81
CA GLY A 493 5.69 14.67 -4.06
C GLY A 493 4.21 15.02 -4.08
N LEU A 494 3.74 15.85 -3.14
CA LEU A 494 2.35 16.30 -3.11
C LEU A 494 2.00 17.12 -4.34
N ASN A 495 2.85 18.09 -4.73
CA ASN A 495 2.62 18.86 -5.96
C ASN A 495 2.57 17.95 -7.20
N ALA A 496 3.46 16.96 -7.29
CA ALA A 496 3.44 15.99 -8.38
C ALA A 496 2.16 15.14 -8.38
N TYR A 497 1.71 14.70 -7.21
CA TYR A 497 0.46 13.95 -7.06
C TYR A 497 -0.76 14.79 -7.47
N LEU A 498 -0.87 16.04 -6.99
CA LEU A 498 -1.98 16.94 -7.32
C LEU A 498 -2.04 17.25 -8.81
N ALA A 499 -0.88 17.39 -9.46
CA ALA A 499 -0.80 17.61 -10.91
C ALA A 499 -1.27 16.40 -11.75
N GLU A 500 -1.33 15.19 -11.17
CA GLU A 500 -1.88 14.01 -11.85
C GLU A 500 -3.42 13.92 -11.76
N LEU A 501 -4.07 14.64 -10.84
CA LEU A 501 -5.51 14.54 -10.63
C LEU A 501 -6.29 15.14 -11.80
N GLU A 502 -7.33 14.45 -12.24
CA GLU A 502 -8.18 14.89 -13.36
C GLU A 502 -9.12 16.02 -12.95
N HIS A 503 -9.54 16.03 -11.68
CA HIS A 503 -10.45 17.02 -11.13
C HIS A 503 -10.18 17.22 -9.65
N ILE A 504 -10.19 18.48 -9.21
CA ILE A 504 -10.03 18.88 -7.80
C ILE A 504 -11.08 19.95 -7.48
N PRO A 505 -12.22 19.62 -6.85
CA PRO A 505 -13.31 20.58 -6.61
C PRO A 505 -12.91 21.80 -5.78
N SER A 506 -11.97 21.63 -4.85
CA SER A 506 -11.47 22.68 -3.97
C SER A 506 -10.51 23.68 -4.65
N ALA A 507 -10.09 23.40 -5.89
CA ALA A 507 -9.04 24.12 -6.60
C ALA A 507 -7.67 24.15 -5.88
N VAL A 508 -7.39 23.16 -5.03
CA VAL A 508 -6.07 22.96 -4.40
C VAL A 508 -5.14 22.23 -5.38
N PHE A 509 -4.33 22.97 -6.13
CA PHE A 509 -3.46 22.40 -7.17
C PHE A 509 -2.00 22.19 -6.74
N ASP A 510 -1.61 22.76 -5.60
CA ASP A 510 -0.27 22.63 -5.04
C ASP A 510 -0.29 22.85 -3.51
N MET A 511 0.89 22.71 -2.89
CA MET A 511 1.10 22.95 -1.47
C MET A 511 0.67 24.37 -1.04
N ALA A 512 0.88 25.40 -1.86
CA ALA A 512 0.48 26.76 -1.48
C ALA A 512 -1.04 26.91 -1.44
N GLY A 513 -1.73 26.31 -2.42
CA GLY A 513 -3.19 26.18 -2.43
C GLY A 513 -3.70 25.40 -1.22
N LEU A 514 -3.02 24.32 -0.82
CA LEU A 514 -3.39 23.54 0.37
C LEU A 514 -3.27 24.38 1.64
N VAL A 515 -2.14 25.07 1.82
CA VAL A 515 -1.94 25.98 2.97
C VAL A 515 -3.03 27.06 2.99
N TYR A 516 -3.36 27.66 1.85
CA TYR A 516 -4.45 28.65 1.77
C TYR A 516 -5.82 28.03 2.10
N PHE A 517 -6.08 26.81 1.65
CA PHE A 517 -7.30 26.08 1.96
C PHE A 517 -7.45 25.87 3.47
N GLU A 518 -6.44 25.27 4.11
CA GLU A 518 -6.49 24.87 5.52
C GLU A 518 -6.30 26.03 6.50
N ALA A 519 -5.43 26.99 6.19
CA ALA A 519 -5.09 28.07 7.11
C ALA A 519 -6.03 29.27 7.00
N VAL A 520 -6.59 29.52 5.81
CA VAL A 520 -7.27 30.78 5.50
C VAL A 520 -8.72 30.58 5.13
N SER A 521 -9.00 29.89 4.02
CA SER A 521 -10.36 29.86 3.46
C SER A 521 -11.31 28.88 4.15
N ASN A 522 -10.79 27.77 4.68
CA ASN A 522 -11.57 26.69 5.28
C ASN A 522 -11.03 26.26 6.65
N SER A 523 -10.39 27.18 7.39
CA SER A 523 -9.73 26.86 8.67
C SER A 523 -10.65 26.28 9.73
N LYS A 524 -11.91 26.70 9.80
CA LYS A 524 -12.89 26.10 10.73
C LYS A 524 -13.20 24.64 10.38
N LEU A 525 -13.21 24.31 9.09
CA LEU A 525 -13.47 22.97 8.59
C LEU A 525 -12.26 22.04 8.85
N GLU A 526 -11.05 22.54 8.56
CA GLU A 526 -9.79 21.76 8.61
C GLU A 526 -9.13 21.71 10.00
N ARG A 527 -9.59 22.52 10.96
CA ARG A 527 -9.09 22.49 12.35
C ARG A 527 -10.05 21.82 13.33
N GLY A 528 -11.27 21.47 12.88
CA GLY A 528 -12.33 20.96 13.74
C GLY A 528 -12.96 22.04 14.66
N ASN A 529 -14.15 21.74 15.19
CA ASN A 529 -14.84 22.61 16.15
C ASN A 529 -14.47 22.24 17.60
N ARG A 530 -14.23 23.25 18.43
CA ARG A 530 -14.11 23.15 19.90
C ARG A 530 -15.46 22.68 20.45
N THR A 531 -15.54 21.47 20.99
CA THR A 531 -16.76 21.00 21.67
C THR A 531 -16.78 21.51 23.12
N GLU A 532 -17.97 21.82 23.65
CA GLU A 532 -18.18 22.27 25.05
C GLU A 532 -17.69 21.23 26.10
N GLN A 533 -17.44 19.99 25.68
CA GLN A 533 -16.93 18.90 26.50
C GLN A 533 -15.39 18.81 26.52
N GLY A 534 -14.69 19.85 26.05
CA GLY A 534 -13.21 19.90 26.06
C GLY A 534 -12.55 18.91 25.10
N ARG A 535 -13.30 18.31 24.17
CA ARG A 535 -12.83 17.17 23.38
C ARG A 535 -11.98 17.52 22.17
N ILE A 536 -11.83 18.80 21.80
CA ILE A 536 -10.77 19.27 20.89
C ILE A 536 -10.47 20.75 21.23
N ASP A 537 -9.46 21.00 22.06
CA ASP A 537 -8.75 22.27 22.05
C ASP A 537 -7.38 22.07 21.38
N LEU A 538 -7.34 22.14 20.05
CA LEU A 538 -6.08 22.34 19.33
C LEU A 538 -5.55 23.77 19.53
N GLY A 539 -6.21 24.61 20.35
CA GLY A 539 -5.85 26.01 20.61
C GLY A 539 -4.52 26.21 21.33
N HIS A 540 -3.96 25.17 21.97
CA HIS A 540 -2.57 25.21 22.43
C HIS A 540 -1.55 25.06 21.28
N GLN A 541 -1.98 24.68 20.07
CA GLN A 541 -1.13 24.49 18.90
C GLN A 541 -1.19 25.64 17.88
N GLU A 542 -1.85 26.77 18.19
CA GLU A 542 -1.76 27.95 17.32
C GLU A 542 -0.30 28.43 17.12
N GLY A 543 0.59 28.15 18.07
CA GLY A 543 2.04 28.36 17.93
C GLY A 543 2.77 27.30 17.06
N ALA A 544 2.28 26.05 17.02
CA ALA A 544 2.86 24.95 16.24
C ALA A 544 2.42 24.94 14.77
N LEU A 545 1.33 25.66 14.45
CA LEU A 545 0.92 25.96 13.08
C LEU A 545 2.03 26.64 12.27
N GLN A 546 3.06 27.22 12.90
CA GLN A 546 4.15 27.89 12.20
C GLN A 546 5.39 27.05 11.90
N THR A 547 5.55 25.83 12.42
CA THR A 547 6.92 25.28 12.54
C THR A 547 7.31 24.11 11.64
N ARG A 548 6.40 23.47 10.88
CA ARG A 548 6.82 22.39 9.94
C ARG A 548 6.28 22.51 8.51
N MET A 549 4.98 22.77 8.30
CA MET A 549 4.42 22.99 6.95
C MET A 549 4.45 24.46 6.48
N TRP A 550 4.38 25.42 7.41
CA TRP A 550 4.04 26.82 7.08
C TRP A 550 5.17 27.84 7.31
N ALA A 551 6.38 27.42 7.68
CA ALA A 551 7.53 28.31 7.73
C ALA A 551 8.05 28.59 6.31
N PRO A 552 7.86 29.81 5.74
CA PRO A 552 8.20 30.12 4.35
C PRO A 552 9.72 30.03 4.05
N GLY A 553 10.55 29.92 5.09
CA GLY A 553 12.02 29.81 5.00
C GLY A 553 12.60 28.42 5.25
N GLN A 554 11.83 27.43 5.71
CA GLN A 554 12.32 26.07 6.02
C GLN A 554 11.85 24.99 5.03
N VAL A 555 10.77 25.24 4.28
CA VAL A 555 10.36 24.35 3.20
C VAL A 555 11.23 24.63 1.98
N GLY A 556 12.32 23.86 1.82
CA GLY A 556 13.18 23.91 0.65
C GLY A 556 12.33 23.94 -0.62
N THR A 557 12.42 25.01 -1.40
CA THR A 557 11.67 25.14 -2.66
C THR A 557 12.23 24.23 -3.76
N LYS A 558 13.39 23.61 -3.51
CA LYS A 558 14.15 22.71 -4.39
C LYS A 558 14.97 21.72 -3.55
N LEU A 559 15.35 20.60 -4.15
CA LEU A 559 16.46 19.76 -3.69
C LEU A 559 17.71 20.67 -3.58
N ASN A 560 18.00 21.13 -2.38
CA ASN A 560 19.01 22.15 -2.09
C ASN A 560 20.07 21.59 -1.14
N GLU A 561 21.06 22.40 -0.78
CA GLU A 561 22.15 21.97 0.10
C GLU A 561 21.68 21.48 1.48
N THR A 562 20.57 22.03 2.01
CA THR A 562 20.00 21.56 3.29
C THR A 562 19.37 20.19 3.14
N TYR A 563 18.63 19.95 2.06
CA TYR A 563 18.09 18.64 1.71
C TYR A 563 19.20 17.60 1.51
N GLU A 564 20.25 17.92 0.74
CA GLU A 564 21.38 17.01 0.50
C GLU A 564 22.16 16.71 1.78
N ARG A 565 22.33 17.70 2.68
CA ARG A 565 22.89 17.46 4.02
C ARG A 565 21.99 16.55 4.84
N GLY A 566 20.68 16.78 4.87
CA GLY A 566 19.70 15.91 5.53
C GLY A 566 19.77 14.48 5.00
N LEU A 567 19.82 14.29 3.69
CA LEU A 567 20.00 12.97 3.06
C LEU A 567 21.30 12.29 3.47
N ASN A 568 22.42 13.01 3.51
CA ASN A 568 23.70 12.44 3.90
C ASN A 568 23.72 12.06 5.38
N THR A 569 23.14 12.89 6.25
CA THR A 569 23.01 12.60 7.68
C THR A 569 22.09 11.41 7.92
N THR A 570 20.90 11.37 7.31
CA THR A 570 19.97 10.22 7.43
C THR A 570 20.59 8.92 6.90
N ARG A 571 21.36 8.95 5.81
CA ARG A 571 22.14 7.79 5.33
C ARG A 571 23.22 7.35 6.33
N MET A 572 23.93 8.30 6.93
CA MET A 572 24.92 7.99 7.96
C MET A 572 24.25 7.31 9.16
N LEU A 573 23.19 7.92 9.70
CA LEU A 573 22.46 7.41 10.86
C LEU A 573 21.90 6.01 10.63
N SER A 574 21.25 5.80 9.48
CA SER A 574 20.66 4.51 9.14
C SER A 574 21.67 3.38 8.91
N SER A 575 22.91 3.71 8.51
CA SER A 575 23.96 2.70 8.36
C SER A 575 24.30 1.95 9.64
N GLY A 576 23.88 2.47 10.81
CA GLY A 576 24.03 1.83 12.10
C GLY A 576 23.33 0.48 12.22
N ILE A 577 22.18 0.28 11.58
CA ILE A 577 21.48 -1.02 11.60
C ILE A 577 22.33 -2.08 10.90
N ASP A 578 22.79 -1.80 9.68
CA ASP A 578 23.66 -2.71 8.92
C ASP A 578 25.01 -2.95 9.60
N ALA A 579 25.56 -1.92 10.27
CA ALA A 579 26.76 -2.07 11.09
C ALA A 579 26.51 -3.02 12.26
N ALA A 580 25.45 -2.80 13.04
CA ALA A 580 25.10 -3.63 14.19
C ALA A 580 24.83 -5.10 13.80
N LEU A 581 24.08 -5.34 12.72
CA LEU A 581 23.84 -6.69 12.20
C LEU A 581 25.15 -7.43 11.91
N ARG A 582 26.12 -6.74 11.28
CA ARG A 582 27.42 -7.33 10.91
C ARG A 582 28.36 -7.49 12.10
N GLU A 583 28.53 -6.46 12.91
CA GLU A 583 29.48 -6.42 14.03
C GLU A 583 29.12 -7.40 15.14
N HIS A 584 27.82 -7.54 15.43
CA HIS A 584 27.34 -8.47 16.47
C HIS A 584 27.02 -9.88 15.93
N HIS A 585 27.17 -10.07 14.61
CA HIS A 585 26.87 -11.31 13.90
C HIS A 585 25.45 -11.82 14.19
N VAL A 586 24.45 -10.95 14.03
CA VAL A 586 23.03 -11.24 14.28
C VAL A 586 22.23 -11.17 12.99
N GLN A 587 21.14 -11.94 12.90
CA GLN A 587 20.29 -11.99 11.70
C GLN A 587 19.13 -10.99 11.74
N ALA A 588 18.78 -10.48 12.91
CA ALA A 588 17.80 -9.41 13.08
C ALA A 588 18.08 -8.69 14.41
N LEU A 589 17.66 -7.44 14.48
CA LEU A 589 17.60 -6.66 15.71
C LEU A 589 16.15 -6.62 16.21
N VAL A 590 15.97 -6.60 17.53
CA VAL A 590 14.65 -6.42 18.15
C VAL A 590 14.67 -5.38 19.26
N ALA A 591 13.57 -4.65 19.36
CA ALA A 591 13.29 -3.68 20.42
C ALA A 591 11.78 -3.53 20.60
N PRO A 592 11.29 -2.93 21.69
CA PRO A 592 9.91 -2.48 21.74
C PRO A 592 9.60 -1.53 20.60
N THR A 593 8.41 -1.67 20.05
CA THR A 593 8.06 -1.00 18.78
C THR A 593 8.07 0.51 18.91
N ASP A 594 7.57 1.04 20.01
CA ASP A 594 7.41 2.48 20.25
C ASP A 594 8.66 3.08 20.89
N THR A 595 9.80 3.00 20.18
CA THR A 595 11.10 3.55 20.57
C THR A 595 11.84 4.10 19.34
N PHE A 596 12.92 4.87 19.53
CA PHE A 596 13.77 5.41 18.45
C PHE A 596 14.23 4.36 17.41
N PHE A 597 14.23 3.08 17.79
CA PHE A 597 14.57 1.96 16.92
C PHE A 597 13.68 1.87 15.67
N LEU A 598 12.39 2.22 15.80
CA LEU A 598 11.46 2.24 14.68
C LEU A 598 11.91 3.27 13.63
N SER A 599 12.31 4.45 14.08
CA SER A 599 12.71 5.57 13.22
C SER A 599 14.05 5.30 12.54
N LEU A 600 15.00 4.67 13.22
CA LEU A 600 16.21 4.16 12.58
C LEU A 600 15.89 3.21 11.42
N ALA A 601 14.93 2.30 11.60
CA ALA A 601 14.52 1.36 10.55
C ALA A 601 13.74 2.02 9.41
N ALA A 602 12.95 3.05 9.71
CA ALA A 602 12.23 3.86 8.75
C ALA A 602 13.17 4.67 7.87
N VAL A 603 14.02 5.51 8.48
CA VAL A 603 15.05 6.30 7.81
C VAL A 603 16.00 5.41 7.02
N GLY A 604 16.35 4.25 7.57
CA GLY A 604 17.20 3.27 6.91
C GLY A 604 16.52 2.42 5.86
N ARG A 605 15.21 2.59 5.62
CA ARG A 605 14.47 1.89 4.57
C ARG A 605 14.45 0.36 4.75
N HIS A 606 14.76 -0.12 5.95
CA HIS A 606 14.81 -1.53 6.29
C HIS A 606 13.41 -2.14 6.38
N PRO A 607 13.22 -3.44 6.12
CA PRO A 607 11.98 -4.09 6.48
C PRO A 607 11.84 -4.15 8.01
N ALA A 608 10.64 -3.88 8.52
CA ALA A 608 10.31 -3.94 9.94
C ALA A 608 8.98 -4.65 10.17
N VAL A 609 8.86 -5.41 11.26
CA VAL A 609 7.60 -6.04 11.66
C VAL A 609 7.39 -5.90 13.16
N SER A 610 6.27 -5.30 13.55
CA SER A 610 5.80 -5.34 14.93
C SER A 610 4.91 -6.56 15.13
N VAL A 611 5.17 -7.32 16.20
CA VAL A 611 4.34 -8.46 16.63
C VAL A 611 3.91 -8.22 18.07
N PRO A 612 2.65 -8.48 18.45
CA PRO A 612 2.20 -8.30 19.84
C PRO A 612 3.10 -9.05 20.82
N MET A 613 3.57 -8.37 21.86
CA MET A 613 4.36 -8.99 22.93
C MET A 613 3.62 -9.03 24.26
N GLY A 614 2.54 -8.25 24.42
CA GLY A 614 1.69 -8.29 25.59
C GLY A 614 0.85 -7.03 25.77
N PHE A 615 0.34 -6.88 26.99
CA PHE A 615 -0.47 -5.74 27.43
C PHE A 615 0.14 -5.18 28.71
N MET A 616 0.19 -3.86 28.83
CA MET A 616 0.69 -3.17 30.02
C MET A 616 -0.14 -3.54 31.26
N ALA A 617 0.36 -3.16 32.44
CA ALA A 617 -0.31 -3.47 33.70
C ALA A 617 -1.65 -2.70 33.84
N GLU A 618 -2.53 -3.21 34.70
CA GLU A 618 -3.81 -2.56 35.00
C GLU A 618 -3.63 -1.19 35.67
N ASN A 619 -2.55 -1.04 36.45
CA ASN A 619 -2.24 0.20 37.16
C ASN A 619 -1.45 1.22 36.31
N THR A 620 -1.28 0.97 35.01
CA THR A 620 -0.66 1.94 34.09
C THR A 620 -1.53 3.19 33.97
N THR A 621 -0.99 4.34 34.32
CA THR A 621 -1.68 5.64 34.25
C THR A 621 -1.32 6.39 32.99
N SER A 622 -2.31 7.05 32.39
CA SER A 622 -2.06 7.96 31.26
C SER A 622 -1.23 9.16 31.68
N GLN A 623 -0.42 9.65 30.74
CA GLN A 623 0.33 10.88 30.93
C GLN A 623 -0.63 12.07 31.02
N GLU A 624 -0.41 12.94 32.00
CA GLU A 624 -1.22 14.14 32.20
C GLU A 624 -1.09 15.08 31.01
N GLY A 625 -2.21 15.62 30.52
CA GLY A 625 -2.25 16.54 29.38
C GLY A 625 -2.14 15.88 28.00
N VAL A 626 -1.91 14.57 27.92
CA VAL A 626 -1.87 13.84 26.64
C VAL A 626 -3.27 13.41 26.21
N PHE A 627 -3.70 13.86 25.02
CA PHE A 627 -4.95 13.46 24.40
C PHE A 627 -4.74 13.05 22.93
N PRO A 628 -5.27 11.89 22.48
CA PRO A 628 -5.97 10.88 23.27
C PRO A 628 -5.05 10.21 24.32
N PRO A 629 -5.60 9.71 25.45
CA PRO A 629 -4.80 9.16 26.54
C PRO A 629 -3.87 8.04 26.08
N TRP A 630 -2.60 8.15 26.49
CA TRP A 630 -1.55 7.14 26.33
C TRP A 630 -0.48 7.29 27.43
N PRO A 631 0.13 6.18 27.90
CA PRO A 631 -0.43 4.83 27.82
C PRO A 631 -1.79 4.78 28.56
N PHE A 632 -2.45 3.63 28.55
CA PHE A 632 -3.68 3.41 29.33
C PHE A 632 -3.64 2.02 29.98
N PRO A 633 -4.47 1.75 31.00
CA PRO A 633 -4.56 0.43 31.60
C PRO A 633 -4.67 -0.66 30.55
N HIS A 634 -3.72 -1.60 30.56
CA HIS A 634 -3.66 -2.69 29.59
C HIS A 634 -3.51 -2.28 28.13
N ALA A 635 -2.86 -1.14 27.87
CA ALA A 635 -2.43 -0.78 26.53
C ALA A 635 -1.63 -1.93 25.88
N PRO A 636 -1.95 -2.31 24.64
CA PRO A 636 -1.15 -3.29 23.90
C PRO A 636 0.24 -2.74 23.60
N ALA A 637 1.23 -3.64 23.56
CA ALA A 637 2.58 -3.32 23.11
C ALA A 637 3.13 -4.42 22.20
N GLY A 638 3.90 -4.03 21.19
CA GLY A 638 4.54 -4.91 20.24
C GLY A 638 6.07 -4.93 20.35
N LEU A 639 6.66 -6.07 19.98
CA LEU A 639 8.09 -6.23 19.71
C LEU A 639 8.35 -6.02 18.22
N CYS A 640 9.21 -5.07 17.88
CA CYS A 640 9.59 -4.79 16.50
C CYS A 640 10.86 -5.58 16.14
N PHE A 641 10.81 -6.30 15.02
CA PHE A 641 11.97 -6.94 14.41
C PHE A 641 12.40 -6.15 13.19
N VAL A 642 13.70 -5.95 13.03
CA VAL A 642 14.32 -5.29 11.87
C VAL A 642 15.45 -6.16 11.33
N ALA A 643 15.55 -6.24 10.00
CA ALA A 643 16.62 -6.98 9.32
C ALA A 643 17.24 -6.13 8.19
N GLU A 644 18.26 -6.66 7.53
CA GLU A 644 18.87 -6.04 6.36
C GLU A 644 17.85 -5.88 5.21
N HIS A 645 18.14 -4.98 4.26
CA HIS A 645 17.26 -4.76 3.11
C HIS A 645 16.97 -6.07 2.36
N TRP A 646 15.73 -6.23 1.90
CA TRP A 646 15.26 -7.37 1.11
C TRP A 646 15.27 -8.73 1.85
N ALA A 647 15.26 -8.69 3.19
CA ALA A 647 15.20 -9.86 4.05
C ALA A 647 13.79 -10.19 4.57
N GLU A 648 12.73 -9.74 3.91
CA GLU A 648 11.34 -9.92 4.36
C GLU A 648 10.98 -11.38 4.62
N GLU A 649 11.48 -12.31 3.80
CA GLU A 649 11.30 -13.75 3.98
C GLU A 649 11.79 -14.24 5.34
N LYS A 650 12.98 -13.78 5.74
CA LYS A 650 13.65 -14.17 6.98
C LYS A 650 12.96 -13.50 8.16
N LEU A 651 12.67 -12.22 8.03
CA LEU A 651 12.02 -11.42 9.04
C LEU A 651 10.62 -11.96 9.40
N LEU A 652 9.81 -12.28 8.39
CA LEU A 652 8.49 -12.91 8.58
C LEU A 652 8.59 -14.30 9.23
N ALA A 653 9.63 -15.09 8.90
CA ALA A 653 9.81 -16.39 9.53
C ALA A 653 10.14 -16.26 11.04
N PHE A 654 11.00 -15.32 11.42
CA PHE A 654 11.33 -15.06 12.83
C PHE A 654 10.12 -14.53 13.60
N ALA A 655 9.41 -13.56 13.03
CA ALA A 655 8.17 -13.03 13.59
C ALA A 655 7.10 -14.11 13.77
N TYR A 656 6.95 -15.02 12.80
CA TYR A 656 5.99 -16.12 12.86
C TYR A 656 6.33 -17.09 14.00
N ALA A 657 7.59 -17.50 14.12
CA ALA A 657 8.03 -18.34 15.22
C ALA A 657 7.85 -17.66 16.60
N PHE A 658 8.12 -16.36 16.70
CA PHE A 658 7.87 -15.58 17.93
C PHE A 658 6.38 -15.51 18.28
N GLU A 659 5.52 -15.17 17.31
CA GLU A 659 4.06 -15.12 17.48
C GLU A 659 3.53 -16.44 18.05
N HIS A 660 3.98 -17.57 17.48
CA HIS A 660 3.62 -18.91 17.96
C HIS A 660 4.18 -19.21 19.35
N ALA A 661 5.43 -18.83 19.64
CA ALA A 661 6.05 -19.04 20.95
C ALA A 661 5.35 -18.25 22.08
N THR A 662 4.74 -17.10 21.78
CA THR A 662 3.91 -16.35 22.74
C THR A 662 2.51 -16.94 22.93
N GLY A 663 2.13 -17.96 22.15
CA GLY A 663 0.78 -18.52 22.17
C GLY A 663 -0.28 -17.59 21.57
N HIS A 664 0.10 -16.74 20.59
CA HIS A 664 -0.76 -15.68 20.04
C HIS A 664 -1.27 -14.72 21.12
N ILE A 665 -0.35 -14.06 21.83
CA ILE A 665 -0.63 -13.23 23.01
C ILE A 665 -1.72 -12.16 22.79
N ARG A 666 -1.94 -11.70 21.55
CA ARG A 666 -3.09 -10.86 21.16
C ARG A 666 -4.42 -11.38 21.70
N ARG A 667 -4.62 -12.71 21.73
CA ARG A 667 -5.86 -13.36 22.18
C ARG A 667 -6.03 -13.36 23.70
N ALA A 668 -5.00 -12.97 24.47
CA ALA A 668 -5.07 -12.91 25.93
C ALA A 668 -6.01 -11.81 26.44
N ARG A 669 -6.34 -10.82 25.60
CA ARG A 669 -7.29 -9.76 25.92
C ARG A 669 -8.19 -9.45 24.73
N LYS A 670 -9.47 -9.23 25.01
CA LYS A 670 -10.42 -8.75 24.01
C LYS A 670 -10.50 -7.22 24.02
N PRO A 671 -10.92 -6.59 22.91
CA PRO A 671 -11.44 -5.22 22.93
C PRO A 671 -12.49 -5.02 24.03
N PHE A 672 -12.75 -3.78 24.45
CA PHE A 672 -13.86 -3.53 25.39
C PHE A 672 -15.21 -3.88 24.74
N ASP A 673 -16.19 -4.30 25.53
CA ASP A 673 -17.41 -4.96 25.03
C ASP A 673 -18.15 -4.17 23.94
N ALA A 674 -18.29 -2.85 24.09
CA ALA A 674 -18.96 -2.01 23.11
C ALA A 674 -18.18 -1.87 21.79
N ALA A 675 -16.86 -2.09 21.79
CA ALA A 675 -16.02 -2.11 20.58
C ALA A 675 -16.09 -3.42 19.79
N ILE A 676 -16.74 -4.46 20.30
CA ILE A 676 -16.83 -5.75 19.62
C ILE A 676 -18.10 -5.79 18.74
N PRO A 677 -17.97 -5.83 17.40
CA PRO A 677 -19.12 -5.98 16.53
C PRO A 677 -19.75 -7.36 16.72
N LYS A 678 -21.07 -7.40 16.77
CA LYS A 678 -21.90 -8.57 17.09
C LYS A 678 -22.25 -9.37 15.85
N THR A 679 -22.46 -8.72 14.69
CA THR A 679 -22.81 -9.41 13.45
C THR A 679 -21.74 -10.41 13.03
N GLN A 680 -22.15 -11.65 12.76
CA GLN A 680 -21.35 -12.76 12.26
C GLN A 680 -21.91 -13.27 10.91
N LEU A 681 -21.22 -14.22 10.28
CA LEU A 681 -21.65 -14.81 9.00
C LEU A 681 -23.06 -15.39 9.07
N ARG A 682 -23.40 -16.10 10.16
CA ARG A 682 -24.72 -16.73 10.37
C ARG A 682 -25.89 -15.74 10.33
N ASP A 683 -25.63 -14.46 10.58
CA ASP A 683 -26.69 -13.43 10.69
C ASP A 683 -27.04 -12.82 9.32
N VAL A 684 -26.25 -13.12 8.27
CA VAL A 684 -26.41 -12.53 6.92
C VAL A 684 -26.53 -13.57 5.79
N MET A 685 -26.48 -14.86 6.14
CA MET A 685 -26.57 -16.02 5.25
C MET A 685 -28.00 -16.37 4.89
#